data_AF-A0A2T2NJP1-F1
#
_entry.id   AF-A0A2T2NJP1-F1
#
_cell.length_a   1.000
_cell.length_b   1.000
_cell.length_c   1.000
_cell.angle_alpha   90.00
_cell.angle_beta   90.00
_cell.angle_gamma   90.00
#
_symmetry.space_group_name_H-M   'P 1'
#
loop_
_entity.id
_entity.type
_entity.pdbx_description
1 polymer ?
#
loop_
_entity_poly.entity_id
_entity_poly.type
_entity_poly.pdbx_seq_one_letter_code
_entity_poly.pdbx_strand_id
1 'polypeptide(L)'
;MALCHSAVARVYLLAGNSKPSPKSRTRVAAPLISPRLARFLLGRPAPAPVQHHSTSRLDPARRLNPGLHDSFSARIKIGLPGPARRTLHPGHSPTPRNRPHAHSPHPPHTYLPPRPAPQEGVDNIPSSAPEPLCDNCSRGAVCSNNELCAPLFRTAPLPAMVYEDEYGTEKSFGRESQSSHYYGESAYHRDGLGRRVLDSFKRDPNQNLTPKGSIGADGKVFDVESAAQNTASSPLARRLKGRHLQMIAIGGSIGTGLFVGSGQSLAEGGPAGVVIAYCMVGIMLYCTVHALGEMAVLFPVAGSFSAYSTRFLDPAWGFAMGWNYAMQWLVVLPLEIVAATYTVNYWNDNSVNNNAWVGIFLVLVVGINLFGVKGYGEAEFVFAILKITAVIGFIILGVIINIGGGPNGSYIGGKFWREPGAFNNGFKGLCSTFVNAAFAFSGTELVGLAAAETANPRKSLPTAVKQVFWRITLFYIVSLTVVGLLVPYNNERLLQKNNSADAVASPFVIAIQNAGIEGLPSVFNAVIMIAVLSVGNSSIYGSSRTLAALAEQHQAPKIFTYIDRQGRPLVSIAFASCLGLLAFLAGAEKHLQDAAFNWMLALSGLSAVFTWASICLAHIRFRKGWQLQGHTLDELAFRSQPGIIGSWIGFIFNMLVLIAQFWVAVAPVGYAGKTTSDRLTEFFTIYLALPIMLVFYLGYKFYYRTSVVRSYNMDLHTGIRELNLEQLIDEEREERKAWPRWKKIYKFFC
;
A
#
# COMPACT_ATOMS: atom_id res chain seq x y z
N MET A 1 -17.64 -14.61 18.57
CA MET A 1 -17.07 -15.97 18.47
C MET A 1 -18.12 -17.08 18.35
N ALA A 2 -19.22 -17.08 19.12
CA ALA A 2 -20.20 -18.19 19.08
C ALA A 2 -20.87 -18.48 17.71
N LEU A 3 -21.14 -17.46 16.88
CA LEU A 3 -21.83 -17.65 15.59
C LEU A 3 -21.00 -18.37 14.50
N CYS A 4 -19.67 -18.47 14.65
CA CYS A 4 -18.83 -19.13 13.64
C CYS A 4 -18.88 -20.67 13.74
N HIS A 5 -19.13 -21.21 14.95
CA HIS A 5 -19.18 -22.66 15.17
C HIS A 5 -20.38 -23.33 14.49
N SER A 6 -21.54 -22.66 14.43
CA SER A 6 -22.75 -23.22 13.80
C SER A 6 -22.69 -23.28 12.27
N ALA A 7 -21.87 -22.44 11.62
CA ALA A 7 -21.72 -22.45 10.17
C ALA A 7 -20.85 -23.64 9.70
N VAL A 8 -19.73 -23.88 10.38
CA VAL A 8 -18.80 -24.98 10.02
C VAL A 8 -19.42 -26.36 10.29
N ALA A 9 -20.17 -26.51 11.39
CA ALA A 9 -20.86 -27.76 11.71
C ALA A 9 -21.95 -28.14 10.70
N ARG A 10 -22.65 -27.17 10.10
CA ARG A 10 -23.71 -27.44 9.09
C ARG A 10 -23.16 -27.89 7.73
N VAL A 11 -21.94 -27.52 7.37
CA VAL A 11 -21.31 -28.02 6.13
C VAL A 11 -20.88 -29.49 6.28
N TYR A 12 -20.36 -29.86 7.44
CA TYR A 12 -19.94 -31.26 7.72
C TYR A 12 -21.10 -32.27 7.72
N LEU A 13 -22.31 -31.85 8.12
CA LEU A 13 -23.49 -32.73 8.18
C LEU A 13 -24.25 -32.88 6.84
N LEU A 14 -23.94 -32.08 5.82
CA LEU A 14 -24.62 -32.15 4.51
C LEU A 14 -23.84 -32.93 3.43
N ALA A 15 -22.57 -33.27 3.67
CA ALA A 15 -21.77 -34.12 2.77
C ALA A 15 -21.94 -35.63 3.04
N GLY A 16 -22.58 -36.01 4.16
CA GLY A 16 -22.66 -37.38 4.67
C GLY A 16 -23.86 -38.20 4.18
N ASN A 17 -24.21 -38.19 2.88
CA ASN A 17 -25.18 -39.15 2.35
C ASN A 17 -25.12 -39.32 0.81
N SER A 18 -24.25 -40.22 0.33
CA SER A 18 -24.45 -40.88 -0.97
C SER A 18 -23.78 -42.26 -0.97
N LYS A 19 -24.59 -43.31 -1.12
CA LYS A 19 -24.12 -44.69 -1.36
C LYS A 19 -23.88 -44.90 -2.85
N PRO A 20 -22.86 -45.68 -3.22
CA PRO A 20 -22.95 -46.62 -4.33
C PRO A 20 -22.86 -48.08 -3.85
N SER A 21 -23.51 -48.99 -4.57
CA SER A 21 -23.55 -50.43 -4.25
C SER A 21 -22.47 -51.23 -5.01
N PRO A 22 -22.20 -52.52 -4.66
CA PRO A 22 -20.91 -53.14 -4.91
C PRO A 22 -20.80 -54.01 -6.18
N LYS A 23 -19.59 -54.05 -6.75
CA LYS A 23 -18.89 -55.09 -7.56
C LYS A 23 -17.44 -54.59 -7.69
N SER A 24 -16.36 -55.36 -7.58
CA SER A 24 -16.13 -56.81 -7.50
C SER A 24 -14.96 -57.16 -6.55
N ARG A 25 -14.86 -58.42 -6.12
CA ARG A 25 -13.85 -58.91 -5.16
C ARG A 25 -12.47 -59.14 -5.78
N THR A 26 -11.42 -58.83 -5.02
CA THR A 26 -10.22 -59.69 -4.88
C THR A 26 -9.61 -59.53 -3.48
N ARG A 27 -9.22 -60.66 -2.85
CA ARG A 27 -8.49 -60.71 -1.55
C ARG A 27 -6.98 -60.62 -1.87
N VAL A 28 -6.10 -60.10 -1.01
CA VAL A 28 -5.34 -60.79 0.09
C VAL A 28 -4.28 -59.76 0.54
N ALA A 29 -3.88 -59.56 1.81
CA ALA A 29 -4.42 -59.87 3.13
C ALA A 29 -3.66 -59.00 4.19
N ALA A 30 -3.83 -59.28 5.49
CA ALA A 30 -3.04 -58.70 6.60
C ALA A 30 -2.59 -59.81 7.57
N PRO A 31 -1.59 -59.54 8.44
CA PRO A 31 -1.88 -59.48 9.90
C PRO A 31 -1.20 -58.24 10.55
N LEU A 32 -1.83 -57.43 11.43
CA LEU A 32 -2.47 -57.67 12.75
C LEU A 32 -1.51 -57.75 13.96
N ILE A 33 -1.66 -56.76 14.87
CA ILE A 33 -1.61 -56.88 16.36
C ILE A 33 -0.21 -57.14 17.00
N SER A 34 0.25 -56.53 18.11
CA SER A 34 -0.26 -55.53 19.08
C SER A 34 0.90 -54.86 19.87
N PRO A 35 0.69 -53.72 20.55
CA PRO A 35 1.70 -53.07 21.40
C PRO A 35 1.70 -53.58 22.86
N ARG A 36 2.87 -53.56 23.54
CA ARG A 36 2.96 -53.35 25.00
C ARG A 36 4.38 -53.01 25.49
N LEU A 37 4.40 -52.20 26.56
CA LEU A 37 5.48 -51.81 27.48
C LEU A 37 6.73 -52.72 27.49
N ALA A 38 7.95 -52.20 27.42
CA ALA A 38 8.57 -51.34 28.44
C ALA A 38 8.63 -51.99 29.85
N ARG A 39 9.59 -52.91 30.07
CA ARG A 39 10.40 -53.01 31.30
C ARG A 39 11.80 -53.50 30.90
N PHE A 40 12.90 -52.79 31.17
CA PHE A 40 13.52 -52.34 32.43
C PHE A 40 14.66 -53.29 32.84
N LEU A 41 15.90 -52.81 32.62
CA LEU A 41 17.17 -53.19 33.24
C LEU A 41 17.70 -54.63 33.10
N LEU A 42 18.96 -54.74 32.63
CA LEU A 42 20.09 -55.30 33.39
C LEU A 42 21.42 -54.96 32.68
N GLY A 43 22.45 -54.47 33.41
CA GLY A 43 23.78 -55.09 33.22
C GLY A 43 25.07 -54.36 32.78
N ARG A 44 25.21 -53.02 32.77
CA ARG A 44 26.55 -52.31 32.77
C ARG A 44 27.57 -52.73 31.64
N PRO A 45 28.92 -52.50 31.74
CA PRO A 45 29.57 -51.34 31.11
C PRO A 45 30.72 -51.68 30.11
N ALA A 46 31.34 -50.63 29.53
CA ALA A 46 32.43 -50.69 28.55
C ALA A 46 33.75 -51.33 29.08
N PRO A 47 34.68 -51.74 28.19
CA PRO A 47 35.72 -50.79 27.75
C PRO A 47 36.22 -50.95 26.28
N ALA A 48 36.98 -49.96 25.80
CA ALA A 48 37.99 -50.14 24.73
C ALA A 48 39.35 -50.47 25.39
N PRO A 49 40.35 -51.10 24.72
CA PRO A 49 41.26 -50.29 23.87
C PRO A 49 42.12 -51.01 22.76
N VAL A 50 42.69 -50.22 21.84
CA VAL A 50 44.14 -50.17 21.43
C VAL A 50 44.83 -51.32 20.61
N GLN A 51 45.10 -50.97 19.34
CA GLN A 51 46.41 -50.94 18.60
C GLN A 51 47.15 -52.16 17.99
N HIS A 52 47.92 -51.78 16.94
CA HIS A 52 49.21 -52.29 16.41
C HIS A 52 49.19 -53.33 15.26
N HIS A 53 50.10 -53.27 14.26
CA HIS A 53 51.33 -52.46 14.10
C HIS A 53 51.78 -52.27 12.63
N SER A 54 52.62 -51.25 12.38
CA SER A 54 53.74 -51.20 11.38
C SER A 54 53.40 -50.97 9.88
N THR A 55 54.19 -50.30 9.01
CA THR A 55 55.55 -49.69 9.17
C THR A 55 55.87 -48.58 8.13
N SER A 56 57.02 -47.89 8.35
CA SER A 56 57.96 -47.28 7.37
C SER A 56 57.62 -46.02 6.54
N ARG A 57 58.15 -44.87 7.01
CA ARG A 57 59.26 -44.04 6.43
C ARG A 57 59.30 -43.65 4.93
N LEU A 58 59.74 -42.39 4.75
CA LEU A 58 60.50 -41.74 3.63
C LEU A 58 59.75 -40.76 2.70
N ASP A 59 60.03 -39.47 2.94
CA ASP A 59 60.22 -38.37 1.96
C ASP A 59 61.69 -38.42 1.43
N PRO A 60 62.17 -37.62 0.44
CA PRO A 60 61.46 -36.72 -0.50
C PRO A 60 61.99 -36.69 -1.97
N ALA A 61 61.31 -35.92 -2.83
CA ALA A 61 61.80 -35.09 -3.98
C ALA A 61 62.47 -35.68 -5.27
N ARG A 62 61.96 -35.23 -6.44
CA ARG A 62 62.64 -34.71 -7.68
C ARG A 62 61.55 -34.39 -8.73
N ARG A 63 61.49 -33.29 -9.53
CA ARG A 63 62.41 -32.36 -10.26
C ARG A 63 62.69 -32.72 -11.74
N LEU A 64 62.43 -31.71 -12.61
CA LEU A 64 63.13 -31.28 -13.86
C LEU A 64 62.65 -31.72 -15.28
N ASN A 65 62.04 -30.74 -16.00
CA ASN A 65 62.49 -30.10 -17.28
C ASN A 65 62.56 -30.91 -18.61
N PRO A 66 62.79 -30.29 -19.82
CA PRO A 66 62.88 -28.85 -20.19
C PRO A 66 62.19 -28.38 -21.52
N GLY A 67 62.04 -27.06 -21.71
CA GLY A 67 62.65 -26.31 -22.85
C GLY A 67 61.96 -26.10 -24.22
N LEU A 68 61.89 -24.79 -24.60
CA LEU A 68 62.26 -24.15 -25.91
C LEU A 68 61.23 -23.68 -26.99
N HIS A 69 61.48 -22.42 -27.41
CA HIS A 69 61.19 -21.65 -28.66
C HIS A 69 59.78 -21.07 -29.02
N ASP A 70 59.66 -19.77 -28.72
CA ASP A 70 59.60 -18.62 -29.66
C ASP A 70 58.39 -18.21 -30.53
N SER A 71 58.23 -16.88 -30.57
CA SER A 71 57.68 -16.00 -31.61
C SER A 71 56.18 -16.01 -31.91
N PHE A 72 55.47 -14.97 -31.46
CA PHE A 72 55.38 -13.71 -32.22
C PHE A 72 54.88 -12.54 -31.36
N SER A 73 55.30 -11.31 -31.67
CA SER A 73 54.93 -10.09 -30.93
C SER A 73 54.47 -9.00 -31.87
N ALA A 74 53.35 -8.34 -31.55
CA ALA A 74 52.97 -7.05 -32.11
C ALA A 74 52.33 -6.18 -31.02
N ARG A 75 52.85 -4.95 -30.87
CA ARG A 75 52.41 -3.96 -29.88
C ARG A 75 51.27 -3.10 -30.44
N ILE A 76 50.57 -2.39 -29.55
CA ILE A 76 50.57 -0.91 -29.57
C ILE A 76 50.39 -0.41 -28.12
N LYS A 77 50.98 0.76 -27.84
CA LYS A 77 51.14 1.39 -26.52
C LYS A 77 50.54 2.80 -26.56
N ILE A 78 50.37 3.40 -25.37
CA ILE A 78 50.33 4.84 -24.98
C ILE A 78 49.24 4.99 -23.90
N GLY A 79 49.44 5.64 -22.74
CA GLY A 79 50.64 6.29 -22.21
C GLY A 79 50.26 7.44 -21.27
N LEU A 80 50.08 7.15 -19.98
CA LEU A 80 49.86 8.15 -18.92
C LEU A 80 51.19 8.74 -18.41
N PRO A 81 51.18 9.99 -17.93
CA PRO A 81 52.03 10.37 -16.81
C PRO A 81 51.33 11.19 -15.71
N GLY A 82 51.84 11.08 -14.49
CA GLY A 82 51.51 11.92 -13.34
C GLY A 82 52.62 12.96 -13.02
N PRO A 83 52.85 13.33 -11.74
CA PRO A 83 52.61 14.72 -11.30
C PRO A 83 53.78 15.44 -10.60
N ALA A 84 53.82 16.79 -10.56
CA ALA A 84 54.58 17.57 -9.54
C ALA A 84 54.27 19.11 -9.41
N ARG A 85 54.66 19.64 -8.24
CA ARG A 85 54.56 20.95 -7.54
C ARG A 85 54.93 22.32 -8.21
N ARG A 86 54.25 23.37 -7.71
CA ARG A 86 54.64 24.77 -7.27
C ARG A 86 55.82 25.55 -7.93
N THR A 87 55.62 26.85 -8.32
CA THR A 87 55.94 28.12 -7.56
C THR A 87 55.84 29.46 -8.36
N LEU A 88 55.25 30.51 -7.74
CA LEU A 88 55.54 32.00 -7.74
C LEU A 88 55.88 32.86 -9.01
N HIS A 89 55.02 33.90 -9.28
CA HIS A 89 55.23 35.36 -9.65
C HIS A 89 56.34 35.87 -10.62
N PRO A 90 56.31 37.15 -11.16
CA PRO A 90 55.34 38.28 -11.05
C PRO A 90 54.93 39.04 -12.36
N GLY A 91 53.85 39.86 -12.28
CA GLY A 91 53.74 41.27 -12.73
C GLY A 91 53.86 41.76 -14.19
N HIS A 92 52.79 42.37 -14.73
CA HIS A 92 52.80 43.77 -15.25
C HIS A 92 51.39 44.32 -15.59
N SER A 93 51.24 45.65 -15.63
CA SER A 93 50.04 46.43 -16.02
C SER A 93 50.50 47.77 -16.61
N PRO A 94 49.69 48.47 -17.45
CA PRO A 94 48.87 49.55 -16.91
C PRO A 94 47.47 49.74 -17.56
N THR A 95 46.78 50.79 -17.08
CA THR A 95 45.35 51.17 -17.17
C THR A 95 45.12 52.27 -18.28
N PRO A 96 44.00 53.06 -18.41
CA PRO A 96 42.89 53.33 -17.46
C PRO A 96 41.46 53.73 -17.98
N ARG A 97 40.58 54.03 -16.99
CA ARG A 97 39.28 54.77 -17.03
C ARG A 97 38.05 54.01 -17.58
N ASN A 98 36.82 54.11 -17.04
CA ASN A 98 36.27 54.94 -15.94
C ASN A 98 35.18 54.18 -15.12
N ARG A 99 34.97 54.59 -13.85
CA ARG A 99 33.81 54.28 -12.98
C ARG A 99 33.19 55.60 -12.49
N PRO A 100 31.89 55.64 -12.14
CA PRO A 100 31.48 55.63 -10.71
C PRO A 100 30.14 54.86 -10.49
N HIS A 101 29.62 54.57 -9.30
CA HIS A 101 30.14 54.42 -7.93
C HIS A 101 29.21 53.41 -7.21
N ALA A 102 29.63 52.81 -6.09
CA ALA A 102 28.79 51.93 -5.26
C ALA A 102 28.58 52.54 -3.86
N HIS A 103 27.44 52.25 -3.23
CA HIS A 103 27.17 52.57 -1.82
C HIS A 103 26.87 51.30 -1.01
N SER A 104 27.39 51.30 0.22
CA SER A 104 27.28 50.25 1.24
C SER A 104 26.02 50.44 2.12
N PRO A 105 25.63 49.47 2.97
CA PRO A 105 24.27 49.40 3.53
C PRO A 105 24.07 50.14 4.87
N HIS A 106 22.80 50.49 5.14
CA HIS A 106 22.30 50.95 6.44
C HIS A 106 21.40 49.87 7.12
N PRO A 107 21.21 49.91 8.46
CA PRO A 107 20.52 48.87 9.24
C PRO A 107 18.99 48.84 9.05
N PRO A 108 18.31 47.75 9.45
CA PRO A 108 16.89 47.55 9.18
C PRO A 108 15.97 48.41 10.05
N HIS A 109 14.99 49.06 9.41
CA HIS A 109 13.88 49.71 10.11
C HIS A 109 12.80 48.71 10.52
N THR A 110 12.44 48.74 11.79
CA THR A 110 11.33 47.98 12.39
C THR A 110 9.99 48.57 11.93
N TYR A 111 9.18 47.80 11.19
CA TYR A 111 7.78 48.14 10.94
C TYR A 111 6.88 47.45 11.96
N LEU A 112 6.36 48.23 12.91
CA LEU A 112 5.21 47.87 13.74
C LEU A 112 3.91 48.35 13.06
N PRO A 113 2.78 47.63 13.21
CA PRO A 113 1.49 48.08 12.68
C PRO A 113 0.97 49.29 13.48
N PRO A 114 0.19 50.19 12.84
CA PRO A 114 -0.31 51.39 13.51
C PRO A 114 -1.36 51.04 14.58
N ARG A 115 -1.18 51.58 15.79
CA ARG A 115 -2.26 51.70 16.78
C ARG A 115 -3.09 52.95 16.48
N PRO A 116 -4.41 52.98 16.78
CA PRO A 116 -5.21 54.20 16.70
C PRO A 116 -4.76 55.23 17.73
N ALA A 117 -4.80 56.51 17.35
CA ALA A 117 -4.66 57.66 18.24
C ALA A 117 -6.05 58.18 18.68
N PRO A 118 -6.16 58.96 19.77
CA PRO A 118 -7.40 59.05 20.56
C PRO A 118 -8.41 60.06 20.01
N GLN A 119 -9.68 59.86 20.40
CA GLN A 119 -10.70 60.91 20.43
C GLN A 119 -10.96 61.28 21.88
N GLU A 120 -10.75 62.56 22.22
CA GLU A 120 -11.28 63.15 23.45
C GLU A 120 -12.77 63.50 23.25
N GLY A 121 -13.54 63.43 24.34
CA GLY A 121 -15.00 63.36 24.27
C GLY A 121 -15.74 64.68 24.43
N VAL A 122 -17.06 64.60 24.29
CA VAL A 122 -18.04 65.44 25.00
C VAL A 122 -19.16 64.53 25.47
N ASP A 123 -19.62 64.77 26.69
CA ASP A 123 -20.51 63.90 27.46
C ASP A 123 -21.95 63.82 26.95
N ASN A 124 -22.63 62.71 27.24
CA ASN A 124 -23.87 62.73 28.02
C ASN A 124 -24.27 61.30 28.47
N ILE A 125 -24.41 61.14 29.79
CA ILE A 125 -24.86 59.91 30.47
C ILE A 125 -26.33 60.13 30.87
N PRO A 126 -27.21 59.12 30.80
CA PRO A 126 -27.73 58.60 32.07
C PRO A 126 -27.52 57.09 32.20
N SER A 127 -27.08 56.65 33.38
CA SER A 127 -27.13 55.25 33.79
C SER A 127 -28.46 54.96 34.48
N SER A 128 -28.97 53.74 34.33
CA SER A 128 -29.73 53.04 35.38
C SER A 128 -29.92 51.57 34.99
N ALA A 129 -29.82 50.69 35.98
CA ALA A 129 -30.07 49.26 35.82
C ALA A 129 -31.58 48.94 35.86
N PRO A 130 -32.00 47.77 35.37
CA PRO A 130 -33.26 47.16 35.77
C PRO A 130 -33.01 46.03 36.79
N GLU A 131 -33.44 46.24 38.03
CA GLU A 131 -33.88 45.17 38.93
C GLU A 131 -35.43 45.18 39.03
N PRO A 132 -36.08 44.15 39.62
CA PRO A 132 -37.32 43.62 39.07
C PRO A 132 -38.60 44.25 39.62
N LEU A 133 -39.69 44.05 38.87
CA LEU A 133 -41.06 44.30 39.31
C LEU A 133 -41.80 42.97 39.52
N CYS A 134 -42.16 42.71 40.78
CA CYS A 134 -43.14 41.69 41.15
C CYS A 134 -44.46 42.39 41.51
N ASP A 135 -45.57 41.95 40.91
CA ASP A 135 -46.92 42.28 41.37
C ASP A 135 -47.68 40.99 41.71
N ASN A 136 -47.77 40.68 43.00
CA ASN A 136 -49.05 40.46 43.69
C ASN A 136 -48.87 40.17 45.18
N CYS A 137 -49.77 40.71 45.99
CA CYS A 137 -49.83 40.44 47.42
C CYS A 137 -50.20 38.98 47.73
N SER A 138 -49.55 38.36 48.73
CA SER A 138 -50.18 38.18 50.04
C SER A 138 -49.35 37.39 51.07
N ARG A 139 -49.25 37.94 52.29
CA ARG A 139 -49.05 37.28 53.62
C ARG A 139 -47.80 36.40 53.85
N GLY A 140 -46.98 36.77 54.86
CA GLY A 140 -46.44 35.76 55.80
C GLY A 140 -44.92 35.67 56.07
N ALA A 141 -44.35 36.66 56.75
CA ALA A 141 -43.41 36.52 57.89
C ALA A 141 -42.15 35.58 57.87
N VAL A 142 -40.99 36.24 58.06
CA VAL A 142 -39.84 35.87 58.95
C VAL A 142 -38.71 34.94 58.44
N CYS A 143 -37.46 35.35 58.74
CA CYS A 143 -36.17 34.74 58.36
C CYS A 143 -35.54 33.87 59.47
N SER A 144 -34.68 32.88 59.13
CA SER A 144 -33.42 32.62 59.88
C SER A 144 -32.44 31.61 59.21
N ASN A 145 -31.14 31.95 59.25
CA ASN A 145 -29.92 31.14 59.47
C ASN A 145 -29.64 29.76 58.82
N ASN A 146 -28.58 29.74 57.98
CA ASN A 146 -27.23 29.14 58.19
C ASN A 146 -26.97 27.62 58.42
N GLU A 147 -25.78 27.18 57.93
CA GLU A 147 -24.96 25.98 58.25
C GLU A 147 -25.06 24.63 57.47
N LEU A 148 -24.02 24.39 56.64
CA LEU A 148 -23.00 23.30 56.66
C LEU A 148 -23.31 21.77 56.69
N CYS A 149 -22.44 21.05 55.94
CA CYS A 149 -21.89 19.69 56.13
C CYS A 149 -22.57 18.42 55.52
N ALA A 150 -21.73 17.41 55.30
CA ALA A 150 -21.95 16.14 54.57
C ALA A 150 -21.33 14.96 55.39
N PRO A 151 -21.06 13.73 54.86
CA PRO A 151 -21.71 12.86 53.87
C PRO A 151 -21.93 11.39 54.42
N LEU A 152 -22.29 10.44 53.53
CA LEU A 152 -21.91 9.00 53.50
C LEU A 152 -22.92 7.85 53.79
N PHE A 153 -22.73 6.82 52.94
CA PHE A 153 -22.96 5.37 53.05
C PHE A 153 -24.31 4.67 52.73
N ARG A 154 -24.14 3.68 51.83
CA ARG A 154 -25.04 2.66 51.27
C ARG A 154 -25.88 1.88 52.29
N THR A 155 -27.08 1.46 51.87
CA THR A 155 -27.48 0.05 51.68
C THR A 155 -28.79 -0.07 50.87
N ALA A 156 -29.08 -1.27 50.36
CA ALA A 156 -30.32 -1.66 49.67
C ALA A 156 -30.69 -3.10 50.15
N PRO A 157 -31.84 -3.74 49.78
CA PRO A 157 -32.95 -3.28 48.93
C PRO A 157 -34.40 -3.62 49.42
N LEU A 158 -35.41 -2.95 48.80
CA LEU A 158 -36.82 -3.40 48.59
C LEU A 158 -37.74 -3.65 49.82
N PRO A 159 -39.09 -3.73 49.66
CA PRO A 159 -39.97 -3.50 48.49
C PRO A 159 -40.94 -2.30 48.72
N ALA A 160 -42.04 -1.99 48.00
CA ALA A 160 -42.62 -2.33 46.69
C ALA A 160 -43.68 -1.26 46.28
N MET A 161 -43.88 -1.03 44.97
CA MET A 161 -45.20 -0.81 44.35
C MET A 161 -45.11 -1.16 42.85
N VAL A 162 -46.17 -1.76 42.29
CA VAL A 162 -46.12 -2.53 41.03
C VAL A 162 -46.76 -1.76 39.86
N TYR A 163 -46.24 -2.01 38.65
CA TYR A 163 -46.68 -1.49 37.35
C TYR A 163 -47.39 -2.59 36.54
N GLU A 164 -48.48 -2.24 35.87
CA GLU A 164 -49.08 -2.89 34.68
C GLU A 164 -49.91 -1.82 33.92
N ASP A 165 -50.30 -1.97 32.65
CA ASP A 165 -49.47 -2.22 31.46
C ASP A 165 -50.26 -1.82 30.18
N GLU A 166 -49.59 -1.87 29.03
CA GLU A 166 -50.11 -2.25 27.70
C GLU A 166 -50.89 -1.32 26.70
N TYR A 167 -50.49 -1.53 25.44
CA TYR A 167 -51.06 -1.29 24.09
C TYR A 167 -51.54 0.10 23.61
N GLY A 168 -51.06 0.47 22.41
CA GLY A 168 -51.49 1.67 21.67
C GLY A 168 -52.07 1.37 20.29
N THR A 169 -52.51 2.40 19.57
CA THR A 169 -52.75 2.40 18.10
C THR A 169 -52.94 3.83 17.57
N GLU A 170 -52.79 4.01 16.25
CA GLU A 170 -52.88 5.30 15.55
C GLU A 170 -54.32 5.87 15.52
N LYS A 171 -54.48 7.22 15.56
CA LYS A 171 -55.11 8.03 14.47
C LYS A 171 -55.29 9.53 14.77
N SER A 172 -54.88 10.35 13.80
CA SER A 172 -55.59 11.51 13.26
C SER A 172 -56.04 12.69 14.16
N PHE A 173 -55.14 13.66 14.31
CA PHE A 173 -55.42 15.10 14.10
C PHE A 173 -54.24 15.64 13.27
N GLY A 174 -54.30 16.68 12.45
CA GLY A 174 -55.30 17.73 12.21
C GLY A 174 -54.52 18.89 11.56
N ARG A 175 -54.92 19.37 10.39
CA ARG A 175 -54.04 20.15 9.49
C ARG A 175 -54.31 21.66 9.60
N GLU A 176 -53.34 22.43 10.08
CA GLU A 176 -53.16 23.87 9.78
C GLU A 176 -51.71 24.24 10.12
N SER A 177 -50.84 24.54 9.15
CA SER A 177 -50.76 25.78 8.36
C SER A 177 -49.81 26.81 8.97
N GLN A 178 -48.52 26.72 8.64
CA GLN A 178 -47.72 27.91 8.35
C GLN A 178 -46.63 27.59 7.31
N SER A 179 -46.77 28.22 6.14
CA SER A 179 -45.92 28.04 4.98
C SER A 179 -44.78 29.06 4.95
N SER A 180 -43.54 28.60 4.72
CA SER A 180 -42.48 29.46 4.20
C SER A 180 -41.92 28.82 2.92
N HIS A 181 -42.17 29.45 1.78
CA HIS A 181 -41.71 29.00 0.47
C HIS A 181 -40.28 29.48 0.24
N TYR A 182 -39.29 28.59 0.19
CA TYR A 182 -38.04 28.84 -0.57
C TYR A 182 -37.34 27.52 -0.96
N TYR A 183 -37.00 27.40 -2.25
CA TYR A 183 -36.55 26.19 -2.97
C TYR A 183 -37.53 25.01 -3.03
N GLY A 184 -37.68 24.46 -4.24
CA GLY A 184 -38.71 23.47 -4.55
C GLY A 184 -38.46 22.10 -3.92
N GLU A 185 -39.38 21.67 -3.05
CA GLU A 185 -39.54 20.26 -2.71
C GLU A 185 -39.87 19.48 -3.98
N SER A 186 -38.89 18.71 -4.46
CA SER A 186 -39.17 17.63 -5.39
C SER A 186 -39.90 16.54 -4.62
N ALA A 187 -41.19 16.35 -4.93
CA ALA A 187 -42.02 15.32 -4.32
C ALA A 187 -41.25 13.99 -4.28
N TYR A 188 -41.13 13.40 -3.08
CA TYR A 188 -40.32 12.21 -2.86
C TYR A 188 -41.04 10.95 -3.39
N HIS A 189 -41.23 10.89 -4.71
CA HIS A 189 -41.67 9.69 -5.39
C HIS A 189 -40.71 8.56 -5.01
N ARG A 190 -41.24 7.56 -4.29
CA ARG A 190 -40.55 6.29 -4.04
C ARG A 190 -40.48 5.50 -5.34
N ASP A 191 -39.61 5.94 -6.23
CA ASP A 191 -39.35 5.29 -7.51
C ASP A 191 -39.01 3.80 -7.31
N GLY A 192 -39.45 2.96 -8.25
CA GLY A 192 -39.15 1.54 -8.25
C GLY A 192 -37.65 1.29 -8.13
N LEU A 193 -37.25 0.17 -7.51
CA LEU A 193 -35.83 -0.16 -7.23
C LEU A 193 -34.96 0.02 -8.49
N GLY A 194 -35.41 -0.49 -9.64
CA GLY A 194 -34.71 -0.37 -10.92
C GLY A 194 -34.53 1.08 -11.40
N ARG A 195 -35.54 1.95 -11.22
CA ARG A 195 -35.46 3.37 -11.62
C ARG A 195 -34.48 4.13 -10.72
N ARG A 196 -34.49 3.87 -9.39
CA ARG A 196 -33.47 4.39 -8.46
C ARG A 196 -32.05 3.90 -8.78
N VAL A 197 -31.89 2.65 -9.23
CA VAL A 197 -30.59 2.13 -9.68
C VAL A 197 -30.13 2.82 -10.96
N LEU A 198 -31.00 2.94 -11.98
CA LEU A 198 -30.69 3.64 -13.24
C LEU A 198 -30.37 5.11 -13.02
N ASP A 199 -31.15 5.81 -12.18
CA ASP A 199 -30.89 7.20 -11.80
C ASP A 199 -29.60 7.36 -11.01
N SER A 200 -29.10 6.31 -10.33
CA SER A 200 -27.82 6.36 -9.61
C SER A 200 -26.62 6.52 -10.54
N PHE A 201 -26.72 6.04 -11.78
CA PHE A 201 -25.66 6.11 -12.80
C PHE A 201 -25.65 7.43 -13.59
N LYS A 202 -26.68 8.28 -13.42
CA LYS A 202 -26.69 9.64 -14.00
C LYS A 202 -25.63 10.51 -13.33
N ARG A 203 -25.13 11.50 -14.08
CA ARG A 203 -24.16 12.50 -13.60
C ARG A 203 -24.68 13.20 -12.35
N ASP A 204 -23.77 13.50 -11.41
CA ASP A 204 -24.11 14.29 -10.23
C ASP A 204 -24.52 15.72 -10.64
N PRO A 205 -25.76 16.18 -10.32
CA PRO A 205 -26.20 17.54 -10.65
C PRO A 205 -25.45 18.62 -9.87
N ASN A 206 -24.80 18.28 -8.75
CA ASN A 206 -24.00 19.19 -7.95
C ASN A 206 -22.53 19.26 -8.41
N GLN A 207 -22.16 18.58 -9.51
CA GLN A 207 -20.83 18.71 -10.11
C GLN A 207 -20.70 20.07 -10.79
N ASN A 208 -20.35 21.09 -10.00
CA ASN A 208 -19.84 22.35 -10.52
C ASN A 208 -18.55 22.05 -11.29
N LEU A 209 -18.64 22.02 -12.63
CA LEU A 209 -17.46 22.15 -13.47
C LEU A 209 -16.83 23.50 -13.13
N THR A 210 -15.61 23.46 -12.57
CA THR A 210 -14.86 24.66 -12.23
C THR A 210 -14.83 25.59 -13.45
N PRO A 211 -14.98 26.92 -13.27
CA PRO A 211 -14.83 27.85 -14.38
C PRO A 211 -13.52 27.57 -15.13
N LYS A 212 -13.50 27.82 -16.45
CA LYS A 212 -12.25 27.70 -17.21
C LYS A 212 -11.17 28.51 -16.49
N GLY A 213 -10.17 27.83 -15.92
CA GLY A 213 -8.99 28.49 -15.37
C GLY A 213 -8.40 29.42 -16.42
N SER A 214 -7.83 30.55 -15.99
CA SER A 214 -7.34 31.58 -16.90
C SER A 214 -6.25 30.99 -17.79
N ILE A 215 -6.65 30.63 -19.02
CA ILE A 215 -5.72 30.16 -20.05
C ILE A 215 -4.75 31.31 -20.28
N GLY A 216 -3.48 31.13 -19.87
CA GLY A 216 -2.43 32.11 -20.15
C GLY A 216 -2.39 32.42 -21.65
N ALA A 217 -2.05 33.66 -22.00
CA ALA A 217 -2.31 34.28 -23.32
C ALA A 217 -1.96 33.41 -24.55
N ASP A 218 -1.00 32.49 -24.42
CA ASP A 218 -0.48 31.62 -25.48
C ASP A 218 -1.25 30.28 -25.65
N GLY A 219 -2.24 29.98 -24.81
CA GLY A 219 -2.98 28.71 -24.85
C GLY A 219 -2.24 27.48 -24.30
N LYS A 220 -0.98 27.63 -23.86
CA LYS A 220 -0.03 26.54 -23.61
C LYS A 220 0.53 26.45 -22.19
N VAL A 221 0.12 27.33 -21.28
CA VAL A 221 0.57 27.30 -19.88
C VAL A 221 -0.38 26.46 -19.04
N PHE A 222 0.16 25.51 -18.28
CA PHE A 222 -0.62 24.71 -17.33
C PHE A 222 -0.86 25.50 -16.04
N ASP A 223 -2.14 25.67 -15.68
CA ASP A 223 -2.56 26.33 -14.43
C ASP A 223 -2.53 25.34 -13.25
N VAL A 224 -1.54 25.51 -12.38
CA VAL A 224 -1.32 24.65 -11.20
C VAL A 224 -2.37 24.91 -10.11
N GLU A 225 -2.86 26.15 -9.99
CA GLU A 225 -3.77 26.56 -8.94
C GLU A 225 -5.20 26.11 -9.26
N SER A 226 -5.64 26.25 -10.51
CA SER A 226 -6.88 25.62 -10.98
C SER A 226 -6.84 24.09 -10.84
N ALA A 227 -5.72 23.45 -11.17
CA ALA A 227 -5.56 22.00 -11.01
C ALA A 227 -5.64 21.54 -9.53
N ALA A 228 -5.05 22.31 -8.60
CA ALA A 228 -5.17 22.07 -7.16
C ALA A 228 -6.61 22.26 -6.67
N GLN A 229 -7.31 23.30 -7.13
CA GLN A 229 -8.69 23.56 -6.74
C GLN A 229 -9.67 22.52 -7.30
N ASN A 230 -9.47 22.04 -8.52
CA ASN A 230 -10.28 20.98 -9.14
C ASN A 230 -10.19 19.67 -8.34
N THR A 231 -8.98 19.26 -7.94
CA THR A 231 -8.78 18.02 -7.15
C THR A 231 -9.26 18.15 -5.70
N ALA A 232 -9.25 19.36 -5.13
CA ALA A 232 -9.83 19.64 -3.82
C ALA A 232 -11.38 19.65 -3.81
N SER A 233 -12.00 20.07 -4.91
CA SER A 233 -13.46 20.18 -5.08
C SER A 233 -14.10 18.99 -5.80
N SER A 234 -13.33 17.93 -6.10
CA SER A 234 -13.78 16.70 -6.77
C SER A 234 -15.07 16.12 -6.15
N PRO A 235 -16.07 15.71 -6.96
CA PRO A 235 -17.36 15.20 -6.50
C PRO A 235 -17.32 13.73 -6.02
N LEU A 236 -16.13 13.19 -5.70
CA LEU A 236 -15.99 11.83 -5.16
C LEU A 236 -16.71 11.68 -3.81
N ALA A 237 -17.44 10.56 -3.65
CA ALA A 237 -18.34 10.37 -2.52
C ALA A 237 -17.58 10.04 -1.21
N ARG A 238 -17.67 10.95 -0.23
CA ARG A 238 -16.99 10.88 1.08
C ARG A 238 -17.62 9.85 2.03
N ARG A 239 -17.61 8.57 1.65
CA ARG A 239 -18.34 7.48 2.33
C ARG A 239 -17.46 6.40 2.97
N LEU A 240 -16.12 6.49 2.87
CA LEU A 240 -15.23 5.56 3.55
C LEU A 240 -15.13 5.87 5.04
N LYS A 241 -15.38 4.85 5.87
CA LYS A 241 -15.20 4.89 7.33
C LYS A 241 -13.76 4.52 7.68
N GLY A 242 -13.29 4.95 8.86
CA GLY A 242 -11.95 4.62 9.34
C GLY A 242 -11.63 3.11 9.36
N ARG A 243 -12.63 2.23 9.57
CA ARG A 243 -12.44 0.77 9.43
C ARG A 243 -12.15 0.32 8.00
N HIS A 244 -12.77 0.95 6.99
CA HIS A 244 -12.51 0.63 5.59
C HIS A 244 -11.09 1.05 5.23
N LEU A 245 -10.69 2.27 5.63
CA LEU A 245 -9.35 2.78 5.37
C LEU A 245 -8.25 1.90 6.01
N GLN A 246 -8.46 1.40 7.23
CA GLN A 246 -7.54 0.45 7.87
C GLN A 246 -7.49 -0.90 7.16
N MET A 247 -8.63 -1.48 6.77
CA MET A 247 -8.62 -2.76 6.04
C MET A 247 -8.03 -2.63 4.63
N ILE A 248 -8.22 -1.49 3.96
CA ILE A 248 -7.54 -1.15 2.70
C ILE A 248 -6.03 -1.06 2.93
N ALA A 249 -5.57 -0.35 3.98
CA ALA A 249 -4.16 -0.22 4.33
C ALA A 249 -3.46 -1.55 4.63
N ILE A 250 -4.17 -2.46 5.31
CA ILE A 250 -3.63 -3.76 5.71
C ILE A 250 -3.74 -4.79 4.58
N GLY A 251 -4.93 -4.91 3.97
CA GLY A 251 -5.29 -5.99 3.05
C GLY A 251 -5.11 -5.69 1.57
N GLY A 252 -5.09 -4.42 1.16
CA GLY A 252 -5.02 -4.00 -0.26
C GLY A 252 -3.69 -4.31 -0.96
N SER A 253 -2.74 -4.89 -0.23
CA SER A 253 -1.41 -5.28 -0.72
C SER A 253 -1.02 -6.72 -0.38
N ILE A 254 -1.87 -7.44 0.35
CA ILE A 254 -1.76 -8.89 0.53
C ILE A 254 -2.46 -9.53 -0.68
N GLY A 255 -1.72 -10.23 -1.54
CA GLY A 255 -2.23 -10.74 -2.82
C GLY A 255 -1.14 -11.43 -3.64
N THR A 256 -1.19 -11.33 -4.98
CA THR A 256 -0.28 -12.03 -5.90
C THR A 256 1.20 -11.84 -5.54
N GLY A 257 1.64 -10.63 -5.22
CA GLY A 257 3.06 -10.40 -4.89
C GLY A 257 3.55 -11.15 -3.64
N LEU A 258 2.71 -11.32 -2.61
CA LEU A 258 3.08 -12.12 -1.43
C LEU A 258 2.92 -13.63 -1.69
N PHE A 259 1.80 -14.06 -2.27
CA PHE A 259 1.47 -15.49 -2.34
C PHE A 259 2.00 -16.20 -3.59
N VAL A 260 2.24 -15.50 -4.70
CA VAL A 260 2.67 -16.08 -5.99
C VAL A 260 4.06 -15.56 -6.36
N GLY A 261 4.23 -14.23 -6.42
CA GLY A 261 5.50 -13.58 -6.81
C GLY A 261 6.66 -13.84 -5.86
N SER A 262 6.39 -14.17 -4.60
CA SER A 262 7.42 -14.61 -3.64
C SER A 262 8.06 -15.94 -4.01
N GLY A 263 7.37 -16.80 -4.80
CA GLY A 263 7.93 -18.06 -5.29
C GLY A 263 9.10 -17.81 -6.24
N GLN A 264 8.94 -16.86 -7.16
CA GLN A 264 10.02 -16.39 -8.03
C GLN A 264 11.12 -15.69 -7.23
N SER A 265 10.77 -14.84 -6.25
CA SER A 265 11.77 -14.19 -5.39
C SER A 265 12.62 -15.22 -4.63
N LEU A 266 11.99 -16.29 -4.11
CA LEU A 266 12.66 -17.38 -3.43
C LEU A 266 13.57 -18.14 -4.39
N ALA A 267 13.07 -18.52 -5.57
CA ALA A 267 13.84 -19.24 -6.57
C ALA A 267 15.07 -18.46 -7.07
N GLU A 268 14.94 -17.15 -7.31
CA GLU A 268 16.02 -16.33 -7.83
C GLU A 268 17.04 -15.88 -6.78
N GLY A 269 16.59 -15.47 -5.59
CA GLY A 269 17.44 -14.88 -4.55
C GLY A 269 17.86 -15.82 -3.42
N GLY A 270 17.17 -16.96 -3.24
CA GLY A 270 17.30 -17.81 -2.06
C GLY A 270 16.62 -17.22 -0.81
N PRO A 271 16.46 -18.00 0.27
CA PRO A 271 15.65 -17.60 1.43
C PRO A 271 16.19 -16.37 2.17
N ALA A 272 17.51 -16.23 2.32
CA ALA A 272 18.11 -15.02 2.91
C ALA A 272 18.00 -13.82 1.97
N GLY A 273 18.14 -14.02 0.66
CA GLY A 273 17.94 -12.98 -0.36
C GLY A 273 16.56 -12.36 -0.27
N VAL A 274 15.51 -13.19 -0.21
CA VAL A 274 14.12 -12.74 -0.01
C VAL A 274 13.96 -11.94 1.28
N VAL A 275 14.38 -12.48 2.43
CA VAL A 275 14.19 -11.80 3.72
C VAL A 275 14.91 -10.45 3.73
N ILE A 276 16.15 -10.38 3.25
CA ILE A 276 16.92 -9.13 3.19
C ILE A 276 16.25 -8.12 2.25
N ALA A 277 15.82 -8.52 1.06
CA ALA A 277 15.17 -7.62 0.12
C ALA A 277 13.84 -7.06 0.64
N TYR A 278 12.98 -7.91 1.21
CA TYR A 278 11.70 -7.46 1.76
C TYR A 278 11.89 -6.60 3.03
N CYS A 279 12.93 -6.83 3.83
CA CYS A 279 13.33 -5.91 4.90
C CYS A 279 13.74 -4.53 4.35
N MET A 280 14.62 -4.49 3.34
CA MET A 280 15.14 -3.23 2.78
C MET A 280 14.04 -2.42 2.08
N VAL A 281 13.23 -3.06 1.23
CA VAL A 281 12.06 -2.42 0.59
C VAL A 281 11.02 -2.02 1.62
N GLY A 282 10.79 -2.84 2.66
CA GLY A 282 9.89 -2.51 3.77
C GLY A 282 10.30 -1.23 4.52
N ILE A 283 11.58 -1.06 4.85
CA ILE A 283 12.09 0.16 5.51
C ILE A 283 11.87 1.40 4.63
N MET A 284 12.15 1.30 3.33
CA MET A 284 11.87 2.39 2.37
C MET A 284 10.36 2.68 2.25
N LEU A 285 9.52 1.65 2.21
CA LEU A 285 8.07 1.80 2.14
C LEU A 285 7.50 2.48 3.38
N TYR A 286 7.96 2.09 4.57
CA TYR A 286 7.57 2.71 5.83
C TYR A 286 7.85 4.21 5.81
N CYS A 287 9.04 4.61 5.35
CA CYS A 287 9.36 6.04 5.15
C CYS A 287 8.44 6.71 4.12
N THR A 288 8.17 6.04 3.00
CA THR A 288 7.34 6.56 1.91
C THR A 288 5.88 6.78 2.36
N VAL A 289 5.26 5.81 3.04
CA VAL A 289 3.86 5.91 3.47
C VAL A 289 3.71 6.91 4.63
N HIS A 290 4.73 7.07 5.49
CA HIS A 290 4.74 8.16 6.47
C HIS A 290 4.84 9.56 5.82
N ALA A 291 5.65 9.71 4.78
CA ALA A 291 5.74 10.94 3.98
C ALA A 291 4.41 11.24 3.24
N LEU A 292 3.79 10.21 2.64
CA LEU A 292 2.48 10.30 2.01
C LEU A 292 1.40 10.71 3.02
N GLY A 293 1.36 10.05 4.18
CA GLY A 293 0.37 10.27 5.22
C GLY A 293 0.36 11.69 5.75
N GLU A 294 1.53 12.30 5.88
CA GLU A 294 1.65 13.70 6.30
C GLU A 294 1.02 14.66 5.28
N MET A 295 1.35 14.52 3.99
CA MET A 295 0.74 15.32 2.93
C MET A 295 -0.76 15.05 2.76
N ALA A 296 -1.20 13.80 2.92
CA ALA A 296 -2.58 13.39 2.68
C ALA A 296 -3.54 13.62 3.87
N VAL A 297 -3.02 13.80 5.10
CA VAL A 297 -3.82 14.34 6.21
C VAL A 297 -4.10 15.83 6.00
N LEU A 298 -3.10 16.60 5.56
CA LEU A 298 -3.22 18.04 5.36
C LEU A 298 -4.01 18.39 4.10
N PHE A 299 -3.75 17.68 3.00
CA PHE A 299 -4.38 17.89 1.68
C PHE A 299 -5.09 16.61 1.19
N PRO A 300 -6.27 16.26 1.74
CA PRO A 300 -7.06 15.10 1.33
C PRO A 300 -7.78 15.33 -0.02
N VAL A 301 -7.01 15.51 -1.09
CA VAL A 301 -7.46 15.83 -2.46
C VAL A 301 -7.49 14.60 -3.37
N ALA A 302 -8.32 14.64 -4.42
CA ALA A 302 -8.38 13.58 -5.43
C ALA A 302 -7.02 13.39 -6.13
N GLY A 303 -6.68 12.15 -6.49
CA GLY A 303 -5.39 11.79 -7.10
C GLY A 303 -4.21 11.71 -6.13
N SER A 304 -4.29 12.32 -4.95
CA SER A 304 -3.28 12.24 -3.88
C SER A 304 -1.86 12.55 -4.38
N PHE A 305 -0.94 11.58 -4.37
CA PHE A 305 0.47 11.77 -4.77
C PHE A 305 0.68 12.19 -6.23
N SER A 306 -0.26 11.95 -7.16
CA SER A 306 -0.17 12.54 -8.50
C SER A 306 -0.40 14.06 -8.43
N ALA A 307 -1.42 14.50 -7.69
CA ALA A 307 -1.69 15.91 -7.43
C ALA A 307 -0.56 16.57 -6.60
N TYR A 308 0.00 15.89 -5.60
CA TYR A 308 1.19 16.40 -4.86
C TYR A 308 2.42 16.51 -5.78
N SER A 309 2.54 15.64 -6.77
CA SER A 309 3.62 15.72 -7.78
C SER A 309 3.41 16.92 -8.72
N THR A 310 2.18 17.18 -9.18
CA THR A 310 1.83 18.41 -9.92
C THR A 310 2.11 19.67 -9.09
N ARG A 311 1.70 19.67 -7.82
CA ARG A 311 1.70 20.84 -6.90
C ARG A 311 3.07 21.18 -6.34
N PHE A 312 3.90 20.19 -5.99
CA PHE A 312 5.15 20.41 -5.24
C PHE A 312 6.42 20.20 -6.09
N LEU A 313 6.33 19.50 -7.23
CA LEU A 313 7.47 19.17 -8.09
C LEU A 313 7.43 19.98 -9.41
N ASP A 314 6.70 19.48 -10.40
CA ASP A 314 6.60 20.03 -11.76
C ASP A 314 5.34 19.42 -12.41
N PRO A 315 4.47 20.18 -13.09
CA PRO A 315 3.26 19.63 -13.70
C PRO A 315 3.50 18.51 -14.73
N ALA A 316 4.62 18.51 -15.47
CA ALA A 316 4.98 17.40 -16.35
C ALA A 316 5.34 16.13 -15.57
N TRP A 317 5.94 16.29 -14.38
CA TRP A 317 6.22 15.16 -13.49
C TRP A 317 4.93 14.65 -12.84
N GLY A 318 4.00 15.54 -12.47
CA GLY A 318 2.65 15.18 -12.04
C GLY A 318 1.88 14.36 -13.07
N PHE A 319 1.86 14.82 -14.32
CA PHE A 319 1.29 14.09 -15.47
C PHE A 319 1.94 12.71 -15.64
N ALA A 320 3.28 12.64 -15.67
CA ALA A 320 4.00 11.37 -15.86
C ALA A 320 3.75 10.38 -14.71
N MET A 321 3.76 10.84 -13.46
CA MET A 321 3.50 10.00 -12.28
C MET A 321 2.04 9.54 -12.19
N GLY A 322 1.10 10.41 -12.55
CA GLY A 322 -0.31 10.03 -12.62
C GLY A 322 -0.59 8.98 -13.68
N TRP A 323 -0.06 9.14 -14.91
CA TRP A 323 -0.20 8.12 -15.95
C TRP A 323 0.55 6.84 -15.60
N ASN A 324 1.77 6.92 -15.03
CA ASN A 324 2.50 5.77 -14.50
C ASN A 324 1.66 4.95 -13.51
N TYR A 325 1.03 5.61 -12.53
CA TYR A 325 0.20 4.94 -11.52
C TYR A 325 -1.15 4.45 -12.09
N ALA A 326 -1.74 5.17 -13.05
CA ALA A 326 -2.93 4.71 -13.74
C ALA A 326 -2.63 3.42 -14.53
N MET A 327 -1.59 3.42 -15.38
CA MET A 327 -1.17 2.24 -16.14
C MET A 327 -0.81 1.06 -15.24
N GLN A 328 -0.11 1.31 -14.13
CA GLN A 328 0.20 0.30 -13.12
C GLN A 328 -1.08 -0.46 -12.74
N TRP A 329 -2.12 0.22 -12.25
CA TRP A 329 -3.36 -0.46 -11.86
C TRP A 329 -4.18 -1.02 -13.04
N LEU A 330 -4.15 -0.37 -14.20
CA LEU A 330 -4.80 -0.90 -15.41
C LEU A 330 -4.19 -2.23 -15.86
N VAL A 331 -2.89 -2.44 -15.60
CA VAL A 331 -2.15 -3.67 -15.91
C VAL A 331 -2.21 -4.69 -14.76
N VAL A 332 -2.35 -4.23 -13.51
CA VAL A 332 -2.60 -5.12 -12.36
C VAL A 332 -3.94 -5.86 -12.49
N LEU A 333 -5.00 -5.22 -13.05
CA LEU A 333 -6.29 -5.89 -13.24
C LEU A 333 -6.16 -7.23 -14.01
N PRO A 334 -5.64 -7.27 -15.25
CA PRO A 334 -5.47 -8.52 -15.96
C PRO A 334 -4.43 -9.43 -15.31
N LEU A 335 -3.35 -8.90 -14.72
CA LEU A 335 -2.34 -9.68 -14.00
C LEU A 335 -2.96 -10.52 -12.88
N GLU A 336 -3.76 -9.91 -11.99
CA GLU A 336 -4.38 -10.61 -10.86
C GLU A 336 -5.39 -11.66 -11.37
N ILE A 337 -6.09 -11.40 -12.48
CA ILE A 337 -7.05 -12.38 -13.03
C ILE A 337 -6.31 -13.56 -13.68
N VAL A 338 -5.18 -13.34 -14.35
CA VAL A 338 -4.29 -14.43 -14.79
C VAL A 338 -3.76 -15.20 -13.57
N ALA A 339 -3.31 -14.52 -12.51
CA ALA A 339 -2.83 -15.16 -11.28
C ALA A 339 -3.92 -16.03 -10.59
N ALA A 340 -5.18 -15.60 -10.65
CA ALA A 340 -6.30 -16.38 -10.14
C ALA A 340 -6.47 -17.70 -10.92
N THR A 341 -6.21 -17.74 -12.24
CA THR A 341 -6.26 -19.00 -13.01
C THR A 341 -5.21 -20.01 -12.56
N TYR A 342 -3.99 -19.57 -12.21
CA TYR A 342 -2.97 -20.44 -11.61
C TYR A 342 -3.48 -21.10 -10.31
N THR A 343 -4.21 -20.36 -9.47
CA THR A 343 -4.81 -20.94 -8.26
C THR A 343 -5.93 -21.94 -8.60
N VAL A 344 -6.79 -21.65 -9.58
CA VAL A 344 -7.88 -22.57 -9.96
C VAL A 344 -7.35 -23.91 -10.50
N ASN A 345 -6.23 -23.88 -11.22
CA ASN A 345 -5.64 -25.09 -11.81
C ASN A 345 -5.12 -26.11 -10.80
N TYR A 346 -5.05 -25.75 -9.51
CA TYR A 346 -4.87 -26.67 -8.39
C TYR A 346 -5.99 -27.71 -8.22
N TRP A 347 -7.24 -27.38 -8.58
CA TRP A 347 -8.39 -28.31 -8.49
C TRP A 347 -8.90 -28.78 -9.85
N ASN A 348 -8.58 -28.02 -10.90
CA ASN A 348 -9.15 -28.18 -12.22
C ASN A 348 -8.34 -29.16 -13.10
N ASP A 349 -7.08 -29.44 -12.75
CA ASP A 349 -6.14 -30.26 -13.54
C ASP A 349 -6.13 -29.90 -15.04
N ASN A 350 -6.28 -28.60 -15.32
CA ASN A 350 -6.43 -28.00 -16.66
C ASN A 350 -7.63 -28.53 -17.50
N SER A 351 -8.60 -29.21 -16.90
CA SER A 351 -9.76 -29.79 -17.60
C SER A 351 -10.75 -28.75 -18.15
N VAL A 352 -10.98 -27.65 -17.43
CA VAL A 352 -11.73 -26.48 -17.90
C VAL A 352 -10.77 -25.40 -18.39
N ASN A 353 -11.03 -24.82 -19.56
CA ASN A 353 -10.21 -23.73 -20.12
C ASN A 353 -10.21 -22.49 -19.20
N ASN A 354 -9.01 -21.96 -18.90
CA ASN A 354 -8.77 -20.78 -18.08
C ASN A 354 -9.65 -19.57 -18.46
N ASN A 355 -10.00 -19.40 -19.73
CA ASN A 355 -10.84 -18.30 -20.22
C ASN A 355 -12.26 -18.29 -19.61
N ALA A 356 -12.81 -19.45 -19.24
CA ALA A 356 -14.09 -19.50 -18.52
C ALA A 356 -13.97 -18.85 -17.13
N TRP A 357 -12.89 -19.16 -16.41
CA TRP A 357 -12.59 -18.59 -15.11
C TRP A 357 -12.29 -17.08 -15.18
N VAL A 358 -11.54 -16.65 -16.20
CA VAL A 358 -11.31 -15.22 -16.51
C VAL A 358 -12.62 -14.46 -16.62
N GLY A 359 -13.58 -14.98 -17.40
CA GLY A 359 -14.89 -14.35 -17.57
C GLY A 359 -15.66 -14.20 -16.26
N ILE A 360 -15.70 -15.25 -15.43
CA ILE A 360 -16.35 -15.24 -14.11
C ILE A 360 -15.69 -14.19 -13.19
N PHE A 361 -14.36 -14.17 -13.14
CA PHE A 361 -13.59 -13.27 -12.29
C PHE A 361 -13.72 -11.79 -12.71
N LEU A 362 -13.68 -11.50 -14.02
CA LEU A 362 -13.95 -10.16 -14.54
C LEU A 362 -15.34 -9.68 -14.15
N VAL A 363 -16.38 -10.48 -14.40
CA VAL A 363 -17.78 -10.11 -14.07
C VAL A 363 -17.94 -9.84 -12.56
N LEU A 364 -17.32 -10.66 -11.70
CA LEU A 364 -17.34 -10.47 -10.26
C LEU A 364 -16.65 -9.16 -9.84
N VAL A 365 -15.42 -8.92 -10.32
CA VAL A 365 -14.60 -7.75 -9.94
C VAL A 365 -15.22 -6.43 -10.45
N VAL A 366 -15.73 -6.42 -11.68
CA VAL A 366 -16.46 -5.27 -12.25
C VAL A 366 -17.77 -5.06 -11.49
N GLY A 367 -18.52 -6.13 -11.20
CA GLY A 367 -19.78 -6.09 -10.46
C GLY A 367 -19.64 -5.42 -9.08
N ILE A 368 -18.59 -5.77 -8.31
CA ILE A 368 -18.31 -5.13 -7.01
C ILE A 368 -18.08 -3.63 -7.17
N ASN A 369 -17.30 -3.21 -8.17
CA ASN A 369 -16.96 -1.81 -8.40
C ASN A 369 -18.17 -0.97 -8.88
N LEU A 370 -19.13 -1.57 -9.59
CA LEU A 370 -20.38 -0.92 -9.99
C LEU A 370 -21.31 -0.60 -8.80
N PHE A 371 -21.12 -1.21 -7.62
CA PHE A 371 -21.81 -0.76 -6.40
C PHE A 371 -21.20 0.54 -5.83
N GLY A 372 -20.01 0.95 -6.28
CA GLY A 372 -19.31 2.17 -5.88
C GLY A 372 -18.48 2.04 -4.61
N VAL A 373 -17.93 3.16 -4.13
CA VAL A 373 -16.93 3.19 -3.03
C VAL A 373 -17.36 2.46 -1.75
N LYS A 374 -18.67 2.47 -1.42
CA LYS A 374 -19.20 1.71 -0.28
C LYS A 374 -19.17 0.20 -0.53
N GLY A 375 -19.57 -0.26 -1.72
CA GLY A 375 -19.52 -1.68 -2.09
C GLY A 375 -18.08 -2.20 -2.09
N TYR A 376 -17.18 -1.46 -2.72
CA TYR A 376 -15.73 -1.69 -2.67
C TYR A 376 -15.21 -1.80 -1.22
N GLY A 377 -15.51 -0.81 -0.37
CA GLY A 377 -15.00 -0.77 1.00
C GLY A 377 -15.54 -1.86 1.92
N GLU A 378 -16.77 -2.34 1.73
CA GLU A 378 -17.29 -3.51 2.47
C GLU A 378 -16.71 -4.83 1.92
N ALA A 379 -16.52 -4.96 0.60
CA ALA A 379 -15.89 -6.13 0.00
C ALA A 379 -14.44 -6.29 0.48
N GLU A 380 -13.62 -5.23 0.39
CA GLU A 380 -12.25 -5.22 0.91
C GLU A 380 -12.19 -5.47 2.42
N PHE A 381 -13.16 -4.98 3.20
CA PHE A 381 -13.23 -5.29 4.63
C PHE A 381 -13.36 -6.80 4.89
N VAL A 382 -14.20 -7.51 4.13
CA VAL A 382 -14.36 -8.97 4.24
C VAL A 382 -13.13 -9.71 3.72
N PHE A 383 -12.65 -9.35 2.53
CA PHE A 383 -11.47 -9.99 1.93
C PHE A 383 -10.24 -9.85 2.82
N ALA A 384 -9.95 -8.64 3.32
CA ALA A 384 -8.79 -8.39 4.17
C ALA A 384 -8.84 -9.18 5.49
N ILE A 385 -10.01 -9.39 6.10
CA ILE A 385 -10.12 -10.27 7.29
C ILE A 385 -9.68 -11.70 6.95
N LEU A 386 -10.18 -12.28 5.85
CA LEU A 386 -9.79 -13.62 5.41
C LEU A 386 -8.28 -13.74 5.16
N LYS A 387 -7.70 -12.76 4.45
CA LYS A 387 -6.25 -12.70 4.18
C LYS A 387 -5.43 -12.67 5.46
N ILE A 388 -5.74 -11.76 6.39
CA ILE A 388 -5.02 -11.60 7.66
C ILE A 388 -5.10 -12.89 8.49
N THR A 389 -6.29 -13.48 8.61
CA THR A 389 -6.49 -14.75 9.34
C THR A 389 -5.67 -15.89 8.73
N ALA A 390 -5.62 -15.99 7.40
CA ALA A 390 -4.82 -17.03 6.73
C ALA A 390 -3.31 -16.83 6.90
N VAL A 391 -2.77 -15.61 6.78
CA VAL A 391 -1.33 -15.38 6.99
C VAL A 391 -0.93 -15.65 8.44
N ILE A 392 -1.74 -15.23 9.44
CA ILE A 392 -1.49 -15.55 10.85
C ILE A 392 -1.55 -17.06 11.08
N GLY A 393 -2.57 -17.74 10.55
CA GLY A 393 -2.71 -19.20 10.63
C GLY A 393 -1.53 -19.93 10.01
N PHE A 394 -1.05 -19.47 8.85
CA PHE A 394 0.13 -20.02 8.19
C PHE A 394 1.41 -19.82 8.99
N ILE A 395 1.61 -18.64 9.61
CA ILE A 395 2.80 -18.38 10.44
C ILE A 395 2.83 -19.36 11.63
N ILE A 396 1.70 -19.53 12.33
CA ILE A 396 1.58 -20.47 13.46
C ILE A 396 1.84 -21.91 12.98
N LEU A 397 1.15 -22.33 11.91
CA LEU A 397 1.32 -23.65 11.32
C LEU A 397 2.76 -23.92 10.88
N GLY A 398 3.38 -22.97 10.18
CA GLY A 398 4.70 -23.12 9.62
C GLY A 398 5.78 -23.17 10.71
N VAL A 399 5.62 -22.45 11.82
CA VAL A 399 6.46 -22.63 13.01
C VAL A 399 6.31 -24.05 13.57
N ILE A 400 5.07 -24.56 13.69
CA ILE A 400 4.81 -25.94 14.17
C ILE A 400 5.45 -26.99 13.24
N ILE A 401 5.29 -26.85 11.92
CA ILE A 401 5.93 -27.75 10.93
C ILE A 401 7.45 -27.69 11.07
N ASN A 402 8.03 -26.49 11.19
CA ASN A 402 9.48 -26.31 11.24
C ASN A 402 10.14 -26.99 12.45
N ILE A 403 9.44 -27.00 13.60
CA ILE A 403 9.89 -27.68 14.82
C ILE A 403 9.55 -29.18 14.88
N GLY A 404 8.99 -29.76 13.81
CA GLY A 404 8.70 -31.20 13.69
C GLY A 404 7.28 -31.61 14.06
N GLY A 405 6.36 -30.67 14.29
CA GLY A 405 4.94 -30.95 14.61
C GLY A 405 4.05 -31.31 13.40
N GLY A 406 4.63 -31.62 12.24
CA GLY A 406 3.90 -32.12 11.07
C GLY A 406 3.70 -33.65 11.11
N PRO A 407 2.82 -34.22 10.28
CA PRO A 407 2.58 -35.67 10.17
C PRO A 407 3.85 -36.53 10.06
N ASN A 408 4.87 -36.03 9.35
CA ASN A 408 6.15 -36.73 9.15
C ASN A 408 7.11 -36.68 10.36
N GLY A 409 6.79 -35.92 11.42
CA GLY A 409 7.59 -35.80 12.66
C GLY A 409 8.98 -35.18 12.50
N SER A 410 9.38 -34.77 11.29
CA SER A 410 10.75 -34.37 10.97
C SER A 410 11.05 -32.91 11.35
N TYR A 411 12.01 -32.68 12.23
CA TYR A 411 12.56 -31.34 12.47
C TYR A 411 13.27 -30.79 11.22
N ILE A 412 12.86 -29.61 10.75
CA ILE A 412 13.45 -28.94 9.57
C ILE A 412 14.48 -27.90 10.02
N GLY A 413 14.12 -27.05 10.98
CA GLY A 413 14.97 -25.98 11.47
C GLY A 413 15.54 -25.12 10.35
N GLY A 414 16.88 -25.03 10.27
CA GLY A 414 17.58 -24.27 9.23
C GLY A 414 17.98 -25.09 8.00
N LYS A 415 17.41 -26.28 7.76
CA LYS A 415 17.88 -27.22 6.71
C LYS A 415 18.02 -26.55 5.34
N PHE A 416 16.96 -25.92 4.84
CA PHE A 416 16.98 -25.32 3.49
C PHE A 416 17.87 -24.08 3.35
N TRP A 417 18.26 -23.46 4.47
CA TRP A 417 19.26 -22.38 4.50
C TRP A 417 20.70 -22.90 4.45
N ARG A 418 20.92 -24.20 4.66
CA ARG A 418 22.21 -24.88 4.51
C ARG A 418 22.31 -25.62 3.16
N GLU A 419 21.25 -26.36 2.82
CA GLU A 419 21.16 -27.20 1.62
C GLU A 419 19.75 -27.03 1.00
N PRO A 420 19.60 -26.42 -0.19
CA PRO A 420 20.65 -26.02 -1.13
C PRO A 420 21.42 -24.73 -0.78
N GLY A 421 20.98 -23.95 0.22
CA GLY A 421 21.73 -22.81 0.74
C GLY A 421 20.91 -21.54 1.00
N ALA A 422 21.52 -20.56 1.67
CA ALA A 422 20.84 -19.34 2.09
C ALA A 422 20.60 -18.34 0.94
N PHE A 423 21.45 -18.33 -0.08
CA PHE A 423 21.39 -17.41 -1.21
C PHE A 423 21.43 -18.18 -2.53
N ASN A 424 20.66 -17.73 -3.51
CA ASN A 424 20.83 -18.12 -4.92
C ASN A 424 21.31 -16.92 -5.74
N ASN A 425 22.06 -17.17 -6.82
CA ASN A 425 22.59 -16.16 -7.75
C ASN A 425 23.39 -14.98 -7.11
N GLY A 426 23.86 -15.14 -5.87
CA GLY A 426 24.63 -14.15 -5.12
C GLY A 426 23.94 -12.78 -4.99
N PHE A 427 24.72 -11.70 -5.00
CA PHE A 427 24.18 -10.34 -4.91
C PHE A 427 23.21 -9.99 -6.07
N LYS A 428 23.37 -10.62 -7.25
CA LYS A 428 22.44 -10.41 -8.37
C LYS A 428 21.06 -11.03 -8.09
N GLY A 429 21.01 -12.20 -7.46
CA GLY A 429 19.77 -12.80 -6.98
C GLY A 429 19.07 -11.93 -5.94
N LEU A 430 19.82 -11.34 -5.00
CA LEU A 430 19.24 -10.33 -4.10
C LEU A 430 18.62 -9.16 -4.88
N CYS A 431 19.35 -8.60 -5.85
CA CYS A 431 18.87 -7.46 -6.65
C CYS A 431 17.61 -7.79 -7.46
N SER A 432 17.49 -8.99 -8.07
CA SER A 432 16.30 -9.32 -8.86
C SER A 432 15.02 -9.37 -8.03
N THR A 433 15.10 -9.79 -6.76
CA THR A 433 13.92 -9.81 -5.87
C THR A 433 13.33 -8.44 -5.54
N PHE A 434 14.04 -7.32 -5.76
CA PHE A 434 13.54 -5.99 -5.38
C PHE A 434 12.26 -5.57 -6.12
N VAL A 435 12.09 -5.93 -7.40
CA VAL A 435 10.86 -5.60 -8.16
C VAL A 435 9.67 -6.43 -7.68
N ASN A 436 9.86 -7.71 -7.39
CA ASN A 436 8.81 -8.54 -6.81
C ASN A 436 8.44 -8.08 -5.39
N ALA A 437 9.43 -7.67 -4.59
CA ALA A 437 9.18 -7.05 -3.29
C ALA A 437 8.42 -5.72 -3.41
N ALA A 438 8.81 -4.84 -4.35
CA ALA A 438 8.10 -3.59 -4.61
C ALA A 438 6.66 -3.82 -5.09
N PHE A 439 6.45 -4.75 -6.02
CA PHE A 439 5.11 -5.16 -6.45
C PHE A 439 4.28 -5.68 -5.27
N ALA A 440 4.84 -6.60 -4.48
CA ALA A 440 4.17 -7.16 -3.30
C ALA A 440 3.86 -6.12 -2.21
N PHE A 441 4.63 -5.04 -2.14
CA PHE A 441 4.43 -3.96 -1.19
C PHE A 441 3.51 -2.83 -1.69
N SER A 442 3.26 -2.72 -3.00
CA SER A 442 2.31 -1.76 -3.60
C SER A 442 0.87 -2.03 -3.18
N GLY A 443 0.02 -1.00 -3.25
CA GLY A 443 -1.31 -0.99 -2.66
C GLY A 443 -1.37 -0.32 -1.29
N THR A 444 -0.24 -0.08 -0.61
CA THR A 444 -0.24 0.74 0.62
C THR A 444 -0.51 2.21 0.35
N GLU A 445 0.07 2.77 -0.71
CA GLU A 445 -0.13 4.15 -1.14
C GLU A 445 -1.59 4.44 -1.54
N LEU A 446 -2.40 3.41 -1.76
CA LEU A 446 -3.83 3.51 -2.06
C LEU A 446 -4.63 4.13 -0.89
N VAL A 447 -4.10 4.11 0.35
CA VAL A 447 -4.68 4.87 1.47
C VAL A 447 -4.65 6.39 1.24
N GLY A 448 -3.66 6.88 0.49
CA GLY A 448 -3.56 8.30 0.13
C GLY A 448 -4.66 8.67 -0.87
N LEU A 449 -4.93 7.81 -1.85
CA LEU A 449 -6.02 8.00 -2.80
C LEU A 449 -7.40 7.93 -2.11
N ALA A 450 -7.56 7.03 -1.14
CA ALA A 450 -8.75 6.90 -0.30
C ALA A 450 -8.94 8.04 0.71
N ALA A 451 -7.94 8.91 0.94
CA ALA A 451 -8.04 10.02 1.87
C ALA A 451 -9.13 11.03 1.44
N ALA A 452 -9.28 11.27 0.13
CA ALA A 452 -10.32 12.15 -0.43
C ALA A 452 -11.75 11.65 -0.15
N GLU A 453 -11.97 10.33 -0.23
CA GLU A 453 -13.27 9.68 0.02
C GLU A 453 -13.49 9.34 1.52
N THR A 454 -12.51 9.60 2.39
CA THR A 454 -12.60 9.33 3.83
C THR A 454 -13.40 10.40 4.57
N ALA A 455 -14.28 9.96 5.48
CA ALA A 455 -15.14 10.87 6.25
C ALA A 455 -14.36 11.86 7.14
N ASN A 456 -13.38 11.36 7.92
CA ASN A 456 -12.44 12.18 8.70
C ASN A 456 -11.00 11.65 8.45
N PRO A 457 -10.22 12.26 7.54
CA PRO A 457 -8.87 11.80 7.23
C PRO A 457 -7.89 12.09 8.38
N ARG A 458 -8.05 13.20 9.11
CA ARG A 458 -7.17 13.58 10.23
C ARG A 458 -7.08 12.50 11.33
N LYS A 459 -8.19 11.91 11.75
CA LYS A 459 -8.21 10.84 12.76
C LYS A 459 -7.97 9.44 12.16
N SER A 460 -8.42 9.20 10.92
CA SER A 460 -8.37 7.86 10.31
C SER A 460 -7.04 7.52 9.65
N LEU A 461 -6.46 8.47 8.89
CA LEU A 461 -5.29 8.22 8.04
C LEU A 461 -3.99 8.00 8.84
N PRO A 462 -3.69 8.71 9.95
CA PRO A 462 -2.54 8.41 10.80
C PRO A 462 -2.53 7.00 11.38
N THR A 463 -3.72 6.48 11.72
CA THR A 463 -3.89 5.10 12.21
C THR A 463 -3.55 4.09 11.10
N ALA A 464 -4.11 4.30 9.90
CA ALA A 464 -3.83 3.46 8.72
C ALA A 464 -2.34 3.49 8.30
N VAL A 465 -1.69 4.66 8.36
CA VAL A 465 -0.26 4.85 8.04
C VAL A 465 0.63 4.09 9.03
N LYS A 466 0.38 4.17 10.33
CA LYS A 466 1.20 3.49 11.36
C LYS A 466 1.09 1.96 11.29
N GLN A 467 -0.11 1.45 10.97
CA GLN A 467 -0.34 0.01 10.80
C GLN A 467 0.55 -0.64 9.72
N VAL A 468 1.14 0.15 8.80
CA VAL A 468 2.10 -0.32 7.81
C VAL A 468 3.34 -0.98 8.45
N PHE A 469 3.75 -0.58 9.66
CA PHE A 469 4.84 -1.24 10.40
C PHE A 469 4.53 -2.72 10.69
N TRP A 470 3.39 -2.99 11.30
CA TRP A 470 2.93 -4.35 11.58
C TRP A 470 2.70 -5.14 10.30
N ARG A 471 2.24 -4.46 9.24
CA ARG A 471 2.07 -5.07 7.93
C ARG A 471 3.39 -5.58 7.37
N ILE A 472 4.46 -4.77 7.30
CA ILE A 472 5.74 -5.24 6.70
C ILE A 472 6.35 -6.35 7.57
N THR A 473 6.28 -6.20 8.89
CA THR A 473 6.95 -7.11 9.83
C THR A 473 6.26 -8.46 9.89
N LEU A 474 4.95 -8.49 10.13
CA LEU A 474 4.22 -9.74 10.33
C LEU A 474 3.88 -10.43 9.00
N PHE A 475 3.28 -9.71 8.05
CA PHE A 475 2.76 -10.35 6.82
C PHE A 475 3.81 -10.62 5.75
N TYR A 476 4.99 -9.98 5.79
CA TYR A 476 6.07 -10.22 4.84
C TYR A 476 7.32 -10.80 5.51
N ILE A 477 7.96 -10.08 6.45
CA ILE A 477 9.25 -10.53 7.01
C ILE A 477 9.09 -11.87 7.74
N VAL A 478 8.12 -12.01 8.65
CA VAL A 478 7.89 -13.27 9.38
C VAL A 478 7.38 -14.37 8.45
N SER A 479 6.37 -14.09 7.61
CA SER A 479 5.78 -15.10 6.73
C SER A 479 6.77 -15.66 5.69
N LEU A 480 7.60 -14.80 5.08
CA LEU A 480 8.59 -15.19 4.09
C LEU A 480 9.82 -15.85 4.73
N THR A 481 10.16 -15.49 5.97
CA THR A 481 11.16 -16.25 6.75
C THR A 481 10.66 -17.67 7.00
N VAL A 482 9.40 -17.85 7.41
CA VAL A 482 8.79 -19.18 7.60
C VAL A 482 8.74 -19.96 6.27
N VAL A 483 8.33 -19.34 5.16
CA VAL A 483 8.39 -19.96 3.82
C VAL A 483 9.81 -20.42 3.48
N GLY A 484 10.82 -19.55 3.66
CA GLY A 484 12.21 -19.87 3.36
C GLY A 484 12.83 -20.95 4.26
N LEU A 485 12.25 -21.23 5.43
CA LEU A 485 12.62 -22.35 6.30
C LEU A 485 11.96 -23.67 5.85
N LEU A 486 10.82 -23.62 5.15
CA LEU A 486 9.98 -24.78 4.81
C LEU A 486 10.04 -25.20 3.33
N VAL A 487 10.53 -24.34 2.45
CA VAL A 487 10.61 -24.58 1.01
C VAL A 487 12.03 -24.30 0.50
N PRO A 488 12.72 -25.28 -0.12
CA PRO A 488 14.01 -25.05 -0.74
C PRO A 488 13.86 -24.23 -2.02
N TYR A 489 14.81 -23.34 -2.29
CA TYR A 489 14.73 -22.41 -3.43
C TYR A 489 14.77 -23.10 -4.80
N ASN A 490 15.29 -24.33 -4.89
CA ASN A 490 15.37 -25.11 -6.11
C ASN A 490 14.12 -26.00 -6.36
N ASN A 491 13.02 -25.79 -5.65
CA ASN A 491 11.79 -26.56 -5.83
C ASN A 491 11.10 -26.23 -7.17
N GLU A 492 10.92 -27.23 -8.03
CA GLU A 492 10.35 -27.12 -9.38
C GLU A 492 8.89 -26.62 -9.41
N ARG A 493 8.14 -26.72 -8.30
CA ARG A 493 6.78 -26.17 -8.20
C ARG A 493 6.73 -24.65 -7.98
N LEU A 494 7.85 -24.02 -7.61
CA LEU A 494 7.94 -22.55 -7.52
C LEU A 494 7.78 -21.93 -8.90
N LEU A 495 7.28 -20.70 -8.98
CA LEU A 495 7.22 -19.94 -10.24
C LEU A 495 8.66 -19.63 -10.72
N GLN A 496 9.14 -20.37 -11.73
CA GLN A 496 10.44 -20.15 -12.37
C GLN A 496 10.29 -19.96 -13.88
N LYS A 497 11.20 -19.19 -14.50
CA LYS A 497 11.18 -18.86 -15.94
C LYS A 497 11.22 -20.06 -16.90
N ASN A 498 11.64 -21.25 -16.43
CA ASN A 498 11.83 -22.45 -17.26
C ASN A 498 11.02 -23.67 -16.73
N ASN A 499 9.85 -23.46 -16.13
CA ASN A 499 9.14 -24.52 -15.43
C ASN A 499 8.56 -25.63 -16.34
N SER A 500 9.18 -26.82 -16.24
CA SER A 500 8.65 -28.10 -16.74
C SER A 500 7.44 -28.60 -15.94
N ALA A 501 7.23 -28.14 -14.69
CA ALA A 501 6.14 -28.58 -13.84
C ALA A 501 4.75 -28.24 -14.44
N ASP A 502 3.83 -29.22 -14.39
CA ASP A 502 2.47 -29.12 -14.92
C ASP A 502 1.59 -28.11 -14.18
N ALA A 503 1.89 -27.82 -12.91
CA ALA A 503 1.22 -26.82 -12.09
C ALA A 503 2.21 -25.99 -11.27
N VAL A 504 2.21 -24.67 -11.49
CA VAL A 504 2.91 -23.71 -10.62
C VAL A 504 2.11 -23.55 -9.33
N ALA A 505 2.78 -23.66 -8.18
CA ALA A 505 2.12 -23.52 -6.88
C ALA A 505 2.73 -22.39 -6.04
N SER A 506 1.89 -21.80 -5.19
CA SER A 506 2.34 -20.85 -4.17
C SER A 506 3.34 -21.51 -3.21
N PRO A 507 4.45 -20.86 -2.83
CA PRO A 507 5.35 -21.40 -1.80
C PRO A 507 4.66 -21.69 -0.46
N PHE A 508 3.56 -20.99 -0.15
CA PHE A 508 2.75 -21.26 1.04
C PHE A 508 2.03 -22.61 0.93
N VAL A 509 1.46 -22.91 -0.24
CA VAL A 509 0.81 -24.20 -0.53
C VAL A 509 1.86 -25.32 -0.58
N ILE A 510 3.00 -25.09 -1.22
CA ILE A 510 4.13 -26.03 -1.27
C ILE A 510 4.62 -26.39 0.13
N ALA A 511 4.75 -25.43 1.05
CA ALA A 511 5.16 -25.69 2.44
C ALA A 511 4.20 -26.67 3.16
N ILE A 512 2.88 -26.50 2.98
CA ILE A 512 1.86 -27.36 3.60
C ILE A 512 1.86 -28.75 2.95
N GLN A 513 1.99 -28.83 1.62
CA GLN A 513 2.11 -30.09 0.88
C GLN A 513 3.36 -30.88 1.29
N ASN A 514 4.52 -30.21 1.41
CA ASN A 514 5.78 -30.83 1.82
C ASN A 514 5.70 -31.41 3.25
N ALA A 515 4.85 -30.85 4.11
CA ALA A 515 4.60 -31.37 5.45
C ALA A 515 3.69 -32.61 5.48
N GLY A 516 3.07 -32.99 4.35
CA GLY A 516 2.13 -34.11 4.28
C GLY A 516 0.75 -33.83 4.87
N ILE A 517 0.34 -32.57 4.98
CA ILE A 517 -0.96 -32.20 5.56
C ILE A 517 -2.04 -32.21 4.47
N GLU A 518 -3.03 -33.10 4.61
CA GLU A 518 -4.15 -33.23 3.69
C GLU A 518 -5.23 -32.13 3.90
N GLY A 519 -5.97 -31.80 2.84
CA GLY A 519 -7.09 -30.83 2.84
C GLY A 519 -6.70 -29.36 3.01
N LEU A 520 -5.75 -29.04 3.91
CA LEU A 520 -5.31 -27.67 4.20
C LEU A 520 -4.66 -26.94 3.01
N PRO A 521 -3.90 -27.60 2.09
CA PRO A 521 -3.45 -26.98 0.84
C PRO A 521 -4.59 -26.39 0.00
N SER A 522 -5.71 -27.11 -0.10
CA SER A 522 -6.92 -26.66 -0.81
C SER A 522 -7.53 -25.42 -0.16
N VAL A 523 -7.70 -25.43 1.17
CA VAL A 523 -8.20 -24.26 1.92
C VAL A 523 -7.30 -23.05 1.72
N PHE A 524 -5.97 -23.24 1.79
CA PHE A 524 -5.04 -22.13 1.63
C PHE A 524 -5.06 -21.56 0.22
N ASN A 525 -5.11 -22.43 -0.80
CA ASN A 525 -5.21 -22.03 -2.20
C ASN A 525 -6.51 -21.26 -2.52
N ALA A 526 -7.64 -21.62 -1.88
CA ALA A 526 -8.89 -20.86 -1.97
C ALA A 526 -8.76 -19.45 -1.36
N VAL A 527 -8.04 -19.29 -0.25
CA VAL A 527 -7.77 -17.96 0.31
C VAL A 527 -6.82 -17.15 -0.59
N ILE A 528 -5.83 -17.78 -1.24
CA ILE A 528 -4.98 -17.09 -2.22
C ILE A 528 -5.82 -16.57 -3.39
N MET A 529 -6.71 -17.39 -3.96
CA MET A 529 -7.62 -16.96 -5.02
C MET A 529 -8.44 -15.72 -4.61
N ILE A 530 -9.02 -15.72 -3.40
CA ILE A 530 -9.74 -14.55 -2.84
C ILE A 530 -8.80 -13.36 -2.63
N ALA A 531 -7.56 -13.58 -2.18
CA ALA A 531 -6.58 -12.53 -1.93
C ALA A 531 -6.19 -11.79 -3.22
N VAL A 532 -5.99 -12.56 -4.29
CA VAL A 532 -5.68 -12.11 -5.65
C VAL A 532 -6.85 -11.34 -6.27
N LEU A 533 -8.07 -11.90 -6.26
CA LEU A 533 -9.27 -11.22 -6.76
C LEU A 533 -9.58 -9.90 -6.03
N SER A 534 -9.20 -9.79 -4.75
CA SER A 534 -9.30 -8.55 -3.97
C SER A 534 -8.27 -7.48 -4.39
N VAL A 535 -7.07 -7.86 -4.82
CA VAL A 535 -6.14 -6.90 -5.47
C VAL A 535 -6.69 -6.50 -6.84
N GLY A 536 -7.28 -7.43 -7.60
CA GLY A 536 -8.05 -7.12 -8.82
C GLY A 536 -9.17 -6.10 -8.58
N ASN A 537 -9.96 -6.27 -7.50
CA ASN A 537 -10.96 -5.30 -7.06
C ASN A 537 -10.35 -3.92 -6.71
N SER A 538 -9.20 -3.90 -6.01
CA SER A 538 -8.45 -2.68 -5.70
C SER A 538 -7.85 -2.00 -6.93
N SER A 539 -7.55 -2.75 -8.00
CA SER A 539 -7.00 -2.21 -9.24
C SER A 539 -8.00 -1.36 -10.04
N ILE A 540 -9.28 -1.75 -10.11
CA ILE A 540 -10.34 -0.90 -10.68
C ILE A 540 -10.53 0.34 -9.81
N TYR A 541 -10.52 0.20 -8.47
CA TYR A 541 -10.61 1.34 -7.56
C TYR A 541 -9.49 2.35 -7.81
N GLY A 542 -8.22 1.89 -7.82
CA GLY A 542 -7.04 2.72 -8.03
C GLY A 542 -7.00 3.38 -9.40
N SER A 543 -7.03 2.60 -10.48
CA SER A 543 -6.97 3.11 -11.86
C SER A 543 -8.08 4.12 -12.16
N SER A 544 -9.32 3.82 -11.77
CA SER A 544 -10.48 4.66 -12.12
C SER A 544 -10.44 6.05 -11.46
N ARG A 545 -9.94 6.13 -10.22
CA ARG A 545 -9.79 7.37 -9.45
C ARG A 545 -8.59 8.19 -9.88
N THR A 546 -7.48 7.54 -10.23
CA THR A 546 -6.32 8.24 -10.79
C THR A 546 -6.64 8.83 -12.16
N LEU A 547 -7.36 8.10 -13.03
CA LEU A 547 -7.83 8.62 -14.33
C LEU A 547 -8.81 9.79 -14.18
N ALA A 548 -9.75 9.71 -13.23
CA ALA A 548 -10.67 10.81 -12.95
C ALA A 548 -9.91 12.06 -12.45
N ALA A 549 -9.02 11.91 -11.48
CA ALA A 549 -8.22 13.01 -10.94
C ALA A 549 -7.24 13.62 -11.96
N LEU A 550 -6.74 12.84 -12.92
CA LEU A 550 -5.96 13.38 -14.05
C LEU A 550 -6.83 14.22 -14.98
N ALA A 551 -8.07 13.79 -15.26
CA ALA A 551 -8.96 14.52 -16.14
C ALA A 551 -9.50 15.81 -15.48
N GLU A 552 -9.71 15.80 -14.17
CA GLU A 552 -9.97 16.99 -13.34
C GLU A 552 -8.81 18.00 -13.41
N GLN A 553 -7.55 17.52 -13.40
CA GLN A 553 -6.36 18.35 -13.64
C GLN A 553 -6.13 18.72 -15.10
N HIS A 554 -7.01 18.34 -16.04
CA HIS A 554 -6.83 18.49 -17.50
C HIS A 554 -5.59 17.77 -18.07
N GLN A 555 -5.06 16.80 -17.33
CA GLN A 555 -3.93 15.92 -17.66
C GLN A 555 -4.39 14.59 -18.32
N ALA A 556 -5.70 14.38 -18.47
CA ALA A 556 -6.29 13.27 -19.21
C ALA A 556 -7.58 13.72 -19.96
N PRO A 557 -8.06 12.94 -20.95
CA PRO A 557 -9.27 13.27 -21.72
C PRO A 557 -10.49 13.56 -20.83
N LYS A 558 -11.22 14.65 -21.13
CA LYS A 558 -12.35 15.14 -20.32
C LYS A 558 -13.47 14.13 -20.09
N ILE A 559 -13.58 13.10 -20.93
CA ILE A 559 -14.55 12.01 -20.77
C ILE A 559 -14.43 11.27 -19.42
N PHE A 560 -13.21 11.20 -18.86
CA PHE A 560 -12.95 10.57 -17.56
C PHE A 560 -13.39 11.43 -16.35
N THR A 561 -13.83 12.69 -16.55
CA THR A 561 -14.42 13.54 -15.50
C THR A 561 -15.88 13.18 -15.17
N TYR A 562 -16.47 12.22 -15.89
CA TYR A 562 -17.83 11.76 -15.61
C TYR A 562 -17.86 10.97 -14.29
N ILE A 563 -18.52 11.55 -13.29
CA ILE A 563 -18.77 10.94 -11.99
C ILE A 563 -20.30 10.87 -11.77
N ASP A 564 -20.80 9.70 -11.40
CA ASP A 564 -22.22 9.47 -11.13
C ASP A 564 -22.66 10.00 -9.75
N ARG A 565 -23.98 10.04 -9.49
CA ARG A 565 -24.58 10.47 -8.22
C ARG A 565 -24.21 9.61 -6.99
N GLN A 566 -23.47 8.52 -7.17
CA GLN A 566 -22.92 7.69 -6.09
C GLN A 566 -21.40 7.88 -5.92
N GLY A 567 -20.80 8.82 -6.65
CA GLY A 567 -19.36 9.10 -6.65
C GLY A 567 -18.55 8.11 -7.48
N ARG A 568 -19.14 7.43 -8.47
CA ARG A 568 -18.44 6.43 -9.30
C ARG A 568 -17.92 7.06 -10.60
N PRO A 569 -16.62 7.00 -10.90
CA PRO A 569 -16.07 7.43 -12.17
C PRO A 569 -16.34 6.39 -13.27
N LEU A 570 -17.59 6.30 -13.76
CA LEU A 570 -18.07 5.19 -14.59
C LEU A 570 -17.26 4.99 -15.89
N VAL A 571 -16.88 6.07 -16.56
CA VAL A 571 -16.08 5.98 -17.81
C VAL A 571 -14.70 5.38 -17.52
N SER A 572 -14.07 5.79 -16.42
CA SER A 572 -12.78 5.27 -16.00
C SER A 572 -12.86 3.81 -15.54
N ILE A 573 -13.96 3.41 -14.88
CA ILE A 573 -14.26 2.01 -14.54
C ILE A 573 -14.45 1.17 -15.81
N ALA A 574 -15.22 1.66 -16.79
CA ALA A 574 -15.44 0.96 -18.05
C ALA A 574 -14.14 0.79 -18.84
N PHE A 575 -13.31 1.83 -18.93
CA PHE A 575 -11.99 1.76 -19.57
C PHE A 575 -11.05 0.76 -18.89
N ALA A 576 -10.98 0.79 -17.55
CA ALA A 576 -10.22 -0.21 -16.78
C ALA A 576 -10.73 -1.63 -17.04
N SER A 577 -12.05 -1.83 -17.04
CA SER A 577 -12.69 -3.12 -17.30
C SER A 577 -12.39 -3.65 -18.72
N CYS A 578 -12.32 -2.76 -19.71
CA CYS A 578 -11.94 -3.12 -21.09
C CYS A 578 -10.49 -3.58 -21.18
N LEU A 579 -9.54 -2.92 -20.49
CA LEU A 579 -8.16 -3.42 -20.40
C LEU A 579 -8.04 -4.70 -19.56
N GLY A 580 -8.96 -4.93 -18.62
CA GLY A 580 -9.12 -6.23 -17.95
C GLY A 580 -9.35 -7.41 -18.89
N LEU A 581 -9.87 -7.19 -20.12
CA LEU A 581 -10.01 -8.24 -21.13
C LEU A 581 -8.67 -8.83 -21.59
N LEU A 582 -7.53 -8.17 -21.34
CA LEU A 582 -6.21 -8.75 -21.54
C LEU A 582 -5.98 -10.00 -20.67
N ALA A 583 -6.78 -10.22 -19.62
CA ALA A 583 -6.76 -11.45 -18.82
C ALA A 583 -7.08 -12.72 -19.63
N PHE A 584 -7.75 -12.61 -20.79
CA PHE A 584 -8.00 -13.76 -21.68
C PHE A 584 -6.72 -14.34 -22.32
N LEU A 585 -5.56 -13.70 -22.11
CA LEU A 585 -4.25 -14.33 -22.33
C LEU A 585 -3.99 -15.54 -21.40
N ALA A 586 -4.77 -15.73 -20.33
CA ALA A 586 -4.66 -16.90 -19.47
C ALA A 586 -5.03 -18.22 -20.17
N GLY A 587 -5.83 -18.18 -21.25
CA GLY A 587 -6.13 -19.35 -22.08
C GLY A 587 -5.26 -19.49 -23.33
N ALA A 588 -4.20 -18.68 -23.45
CA ALA A 588 -3.19 -18.85 -24.48
C ALA A 588 -2.21 -19.99 -24.13
N GLU A 589 -1.25 -20.26 -25.01
CA GLU A 589 -0.16 -21.20 -24.72
C GLU A 589 0.65 -20.76 -23.47
N LYS A 590 1.08 -21.73 -22.65
CA LYS A 590 1.79 -21.51 -21.37
C LYS A 590 2.93 -20.50 -21.50
N HIS A 591 3.72 -20.60 -22.58
CA HIS A 591 4.85 -19.70 -22.83
C HIS A 591 4.43 -18.23 -22.97
N LEU A 592 3.29 -17.96 -23.62
CA LEU A 592 2.75 -16.62 -23.82
C LEU A 592 2.04 -16.11 -22.56
N GLN A 593 1.35 -16.98 -21.83
CA GLN A 593 0.75 -16.67 -20.53
C GLN A 593 1.82 -16.24 -19.52
N ASP A 594 2.88 -17.05 -19.37
CA ASP A 594 3.99 -16.77 -18.44
C ASP A 594 4.77 -15.52 -18.87
N ALA A 595 5.00 -15.32 -20.18
CA ALA A 595 5.59 -14.08 -20.68
C ALA A 595 4.72 -12.86 -20.31
N ALA A 596 3.44 -12.87 -20.67
CA ALA A 596 2.52 -11.77 -20.38
C ALA A 596 2.45 -11.46 -18.87
N PHE A 597 2.35 -12.48 -18.02
CA PHE A 597 2.38 -12.32 -16.57
C PHE A 597 3.65 -11.61 -16.09
N ASN A 598 4.83 -12.04 -16.55
CA ASN A 598 6.11 -11.44 -16.18
C ASN A 598 6.26 -9.98 -16.66
N TRP A 599 5.83 -9.66 -17.89
CA TRP A 599 5.83 -8.29 -18.41
C TRP A 599 4.92 -7.37 -17.58
N MET A 600 3.71 -7.84 -17.24
CA MET A 600 2.77 -7.07 -16.42
C MET A 600 3.30 -6.85 -14.99
N LEU A 601 3.91 -7.88 -14.38
CA LEU A 601 4.47 -7.81 -13.03
C LEU A 601 5.66 -6.85 -12.98
N ALA A 602 6.60 -6.96 -13.92
CA ALA A 602 7.77 -6.09 -13.99
C ALA A 602 7.39 -4.61 -14.21
N LEU A 603 6.46 -4.35 -15.14
CA LEU A 603 5.91 -3.00 -15.35
C LEU A 603 5.28 -2.46 -14.07
N SER A 604 4.42 -3.24 -13.40
CA SER A 604 3.77 -2.79 -12.17
C SER A 604 4.74 -2.54 -11.02
N GLY A 605 5.70 -3.44 -10.79
CA GLY A 605 6.66 -3.32 -9.69
C GLY A 605 7.61 -2.14 -9.87
N LEU A 606 8.07 -1.87 -11.09
CA LEU A 606 8.93 -0.74 -11.38
C LEU A 606 8.16 0.60 -11.35
N SER A 607 6.89 0.62 -11.80
CA SER A 607 6.01 1.78 -11.65
C SER A 607 5.75 2.17 -10.18
N ALA A 608 5.68 1.20 -9.26
CA ALA A 608 5.57 1.47 -7.83
C ALA A 608 6.82 2.22 -7.30
N VAL A 609 8.03 1.78 -7.68
CA VAL A 609 9.30 2.42 -7.29
C VAL A 609 9.38 3.88 -7.75
N PHE A 610 8.95 4.19 -8.98
CA PHE A 610 8.85 5.58 -9.45
C PHE A 610 7.85 6.41 -8.65
N THR A 611 6.68 5.84 -8.34
CA THR A 611 5.65 6.51 -7.55
C THR A 611 6.15 6.83 -6.13
N TRP A 612 6.81 5.88 -5.47
CA TRP A 612 7.37 6.05 -4.14
C TRP A 612 8.54 7.04 -4.09
N ALA A 613 9.42 7.02 -5.10
CA ALA A 613 10.43 8.05 -5.28
C ALA A 613 9.80 9.45 -5.38
N SER A 614 8.73 9.60 -6.17
CA SER A 614 8.01 10.86 -6.32
C SER A 614 7.39 11.33 -5.00
N ILE A 615 6.75 10.44 -4.25
CA ILE A 615 6.16 10.73 -2.93
C ILE A 615 7.23 11.28 -1.97
N CYS A 616 8.38 10.60 -1.86
CA CYS A 616 9.48 11.05 -1.00
C CYS A 616 10.02 12.42 -1.44
N LEU A 617 10.20 12.65 -2.74
CA LEU A 617 10.71 13.91 -3.27
C LEU A 617 9.70 15.06 -3.11
N ALA A 618 8.40 14.80 -3.31
CA ALA A 618 7.32 15.74 -3.06
C ALA A 618 7.28 16.16 -1.58
N HIS A 619 7.39 15.20 -0.65
CA HIS A 619 7.41 15.51 0.79
C HIS A 619 8.66 16.30 1.21
N ILE A 620 9.84 16.00 0.66
CA ILE A 620 11.06 16.82 0.88
C ILE A 620 10.83 18.27 0.44
N ARG A 621 10.20 18.48 -0.72
CA ARG A 621 9.91 19.83 -1.23
C ARG A 621 8.80 20.55 -0.48
N PHE A 622 7.72 19.86 -0.13
CA PHE A 622 6.65 20.33 0.74
C PHE A 622 7.22 20.85 2.06
N ARG A 623 8.00 20.03 2.77
CA ARG A 623 8.65 20.40 4.03
C ARG A 623 9.59 21.60 3.91
N LYS A 624 10.32 21.72 2.79
CA LYS A 624 11.16 22.89 2.50
C LYS A 624 10.33 24.14 2.22
N GLY A 625 9.20 24.03 1.51
CA GLY A 625 8.27 25.13 1.28
C GLY A 625 7.63 25.60 2.58
N TRP A 626 7.13 24.66 3.38
CA TRP A 626 6.53 24.88 4.71
C TRP A 626 7.44 25.74 5.59
N GLN A 627 8.70 25.34 5.75
CA GLN A 627 9.68 26.09 6.55
C GLN A 627 10.00 27.47 5.95
N LEU A 628 10.10 27.60 4.62
CA LEU A 628 10.44 28.86 3.96
C LEU A 628 9.30 29.89 4.01
N GLN A 629 8.05 29.44 4.14
CA GLN A 629 6.87 30.29 4.27
C GLN A 629 6.53 30.62 5.74
N GLY A 630 7.39 30.23 6.69
CA GLY A 630 7.28 30.59 8.11
C GLY A 630 6.50 29.60 8.97
N HIS A 631 5.95 28.52 8.39
CA HIS A 631 5.13 27.56 9.12
C HIS A 631 5.96 26.62 10.02
N THR A 632 5.43 26.36 11.21
CA THR A 632 6.00 25.44 12.20
C THR A 632 5.55 24.00 11.97
N LEU A 633 6.25 23.03 12.59
CA LEU A 633 5.85 21.62 12.48
C LEU A 633 4.66 21.27 13.39
N ASP A 634 4.21 22.22 14.21
CA ASP A 634 3.14 22.04 15.19
C ASP A 634 1.76 22.41 14.64
N GLU A 635 1.70 23.09 13.49
CA GLU A 635 0.48 23.29 12.70
C GLU A 635 0.04 22.02 11.93
N LEU A 636 0.89 20.97 11.91
CA LEU A 636 0.64 19.73 11.18
C LEU A 636 -0.13 18.72 12.04
N ALA A 637 -1.39 18.44 11.67
CA ALA A 637 -2.24 17.49 12.39
C ALA A 637 -1.69 16.06 12.43
N PHE A 638 -0.86 15.68 11.46
CA PHE A 638 -0.04 14.47 11.51
C PHE A 638 1.40 14.78 11.09
N ARG A 639 2.35 14.31 11.89
CA ARG A 639 3.78 14.39 11.64
C ARG A 639 4.34 13.00 11.36
N SER A 640 5.00 12.85 10.22
CA SER A 640 5.79 11.69 9.84
C SER A 640 6.80 11.32 10.94
N GLN A 641 6.78 10.07 11.41
CA GLN A 641 7.71 9.59 12.45
C GLN A 641 9.18 9.61 11.97
N PRO A 642 9.51 9.15 10.75
CA PRO A 642 10.85 9.34 10.17
C PRO A 642 11.16 10.78 9.70
N GLY A 643 10.14 11.62 9.54
CA GLY A 643 10.26 12.99 9.04
C GLY A 643 10.95 13.11 7.68
N ILE A 644 11.71 14.21 7.50
CA ILE A 644 12.47 14.50 6.29
C ILE A 644 13.63 13.50 6.09
N ILE A 645 14.25 13.04 7.18
CA ILE A 645 15.38 12.08 7.13
C ILE A 645 14.91 10.77 6.49
N GLY A 646 13.78 10.22 6.94
CA GLY A 646 13.19 9.04 6.30
C GLY A 646 12.83 9.28 4.84
N SER A 647 12.42 10.49 4.47
CA SER A 647 12.10 10.82 3.07
C SER A 647 13.35 10.81 2.18
N TRP A 648 14.50 11.27 2.68
CA TRP A 648 15.79 11.12 2.00
C TRP A 648 16.21 9.65 1.90
N ILE A 649 16.09 8.88 2.99
CA ILE A 649 16.37 7.43 2.97
C ILE A 649 15.49 6.73 1.92
N GLY A 650 14.18 7.00 1.92
CA GLY A 650 13.25 6.44 0.96
C GLY A 650 13.53 6.85 -0.48
N PHE A 651 13.84 8.13 -0.73
CA PHE A 651 14.20 8.61 -2.07
C PHE A 651 15.49 7.95 -2.58
N ILE A 652 16.57 8.00 -1.79
CA ILE A 652 17.87 7.41 -2.14
C ILE A 652 17.72 5.90 -2.35
N PHE A 653 16.97 5.21 -1.50
CA PHE A 653 16.75 3.78 -1.64
C PHE A 653 15.98 3.41 -2.92
N ASN A 654 14.94 4.16 -3.28
CA ASN A 654 14.26 3.96 -4.57
C ASN A 654 15.23 4.18 -5.75
N MET A 655 16.12 5.19 -5.69
CA MET A 655 17.15 5.37 -6.74
C MET A 655 18.14 4.19 -6.80
N LEU A 656 18.56 3.65 -5.65
CA LEU A 656 19.41 2.44 -5.59
C LEU A 656 18.70 1.21 -6.16
N VAL A 657 17.38 1.05 -5.92
CA VAL A 657 16.58 -0.01 -6.54
C VAL A 657 16.54 0.16 -8.06
N LEU A 658 16.31 1.38 -8.58
CA LEU A 658 16.35 1.63 -10.03
C LEU A 658 17.72 1.28 -10.65
N ILE A 659 18.82 1.65 -9.99
CA ILE A 659 20.19 1.32 -10.44
C ILE A 659 20.43 -0.20 -10.42
N ALA A 660 20.01 -0.88 -9.34
CA ALA A 660 20.12 -2.33 -9.23
C ALA A 660 19.29 -3.05 -10.30
N GLN A 661 18.08 -2.56 -10.59
CA GLN A 661 17.22 -3.11 -11.64
C GLN A 661 17.76 -2.85 -13.04
N PHE A 662 18.37 -1.69 -13.31
CA PHE A 662 19.09 -1.46 -14.56
C PHE A 662 20.24 -2.46 -14.75
N TRP A 663 21.01 -2.77 -13.70
CA TRP A 663 22.06 -3.78 -13.75
C TRP A 663 21.53 -5.20 -13.99
N VAL A 664 20.42 -5.57 -13.34
CA VAL A 664 19.73 -6.86 -13.57
C VAL A 664 19.14 -6.94 -14.98
N ALA A 665 18.63 -5.84 -15.53
CA ALA A 665 18.08 -5.76 -16.88
C ALA A 665 19.16 -5.87 -17.97
N VAL A 666 20.29 -5.18 -17.82
CA VAL A 666 21.41 -5.20 -18.80
C VAL A 666 22.19 -6.51 -18.74
N ALA A 667 22.39 -7.05 -17.54
CA ALA A 667 23.11 -8.30 -17.31
C ALA A 667 22.21 -9.25 -16.49
N PRO A 668 21.22 -9.91 -17.09
CA PRO A 668 20.35 -10.85 -16.40
C PRO A 668 21.12 -12.03 -15.78
N VAL A 669 20.48 -12.76 -14.88
CA VAL A 669 21.02 -14.03 -14.37
C VAL A 669 21.23 -14.97 -15.57
N GLY A 670 22.42 -15.56 -15.66
CA GLY A 670 22.83 -16.42 -16.79
C GLY A 670 23.12 -15.68 -18.11
N TYR A 671 23.26 -14.34 -18.13
CA TYR A 671 23.43 -13.56 -19.38
C TYR A 671 24.51 -14.09 -20.33
N ALA A 672 25.60 -14.67 -19.80
CA ALA A 672 26.75 -15.14 -20.58
C ALA A 672 26.37 -16.11 -21.71
N GLY A 673 25.38 -16.98 -21.50
CA GLY A 673 24.90 -17.94 -22.50
C GLY A 673 23.75 -17.44 -23.40
N LYS A 674 23.21 -16.24 -23.17
CA LYS A 674 22.04 -15.71 -23.89
C LYS A 674 22.43 -14.94 -25.15
N THR A 675 21.61 -15.04 -26.20
CA THR A 675 21.80 -14.29 -27.45
C THR A 675 21.55 -12.79 -27.24
N THR A 676 22.01 -11.96 -28.18
CA THR A 676 21.79 -10.50 -28.12
C THR A 676 20.30 -10.14 -28.13
N SER A 677 19.47 -10.86 -28.90
CA SER A 677 18.01 -10.70 -28.93
C SER A 677 17.38 -11.00 -27.57
N ASP A 678 17.76 -12.09 -26.92
CA ASP A 678 17.19 -12.47 -25.62
C ASP A 678 17.52 -11.42 -24.54
N ARG A 679 18.76 -10.92 -24.54
CA ARG A 679 19.21 -9.87 -23.61
C ARG A 679 18.44 -8.56 -23.82
N LEU A 680 18.18 -8.17 -25.07
CA LEU A 680 17.37 -6.99 -25.38
C LEU A 680 15.91 -7.17 -24.95
N THR A 681 15.31 -8.33 -25.24
CA THR A 681 13.95 -8.64 -24.81
C THR A 681 13.83 -8.61 -23.28
N GLU A 682 14.74 -9.26 -22.54
CA GLU A 682 14.74 -9.22 -21.07
C GLU A 682 14.99 -7.83 -20.50
N PHE A 683 15.87 -7.02 -21.12
CA PHE A 683 16.08 -5.63 -20.73
C PHE A 683 14.77 -4.83 -20.81
N PHE A 684 14.05 -4.91 -21.93
CA PHE A 684 12.77 -4.22 -22.06
C PHE A 684 11.69 -4.82 -21.17
N THR A 685 11.66 -6.15 -20.95
CA THR A 685 10.72 -6.78 -19.99
C THR A 685 10.87 -6.20 -18.59
N ILE A 686 12.11 -6.15 -18.08
CA ILE A 686 12.39 -5.74 -16.70
C ILE A 686 12.28 -4.23 -16.53
N TYR A 687 12.61 -3.45 -17.55
CA TYR A 687 12.81 -2.00 -17.42
C TYR A 687 11.80 -1.12 -18.19
N LEU A 688 10.70 -1.69 -18.71
CA LEU A 688 9.70 -1.01 -19.54
C LEU A 688 9.13 0.29 -18.94
N ALA A 689 8.96 0.36 -17.62
CA ALA A 689 8.36 1.53 -16.96
C ALA A 689 9.18 2.81 -17.18
N LEU A 690 10.52 2.73 -17.26
CA LEU A 690 11.37 3.91 -17.43
C LEU A 690 11.14 4.62 -18.79
N PRO A 691 11.29 3.97 -19.97
CA PRO A 691 11.09 4.67 -21.24
C PRO A 691 9.66 5.20 -21.39
N ILE A 692 8.64 4.49 -20.90
CA ILE A 692 7.26 4.99 -20.92
C ILE A 692 7.13 6.25 -20.04
N MET A 693 7.67 6.23 -18.82
CA MET A 693 7.66 7.40 -17.92
C MET A 693 8.43 8.59 -18.52
N LEU A 694 9.59 8.35 -19.14
CA LEU A 694 10.37 9.38 -19.83
C LEU A 694 9.62 9.98 -21.03
N VAL A 695 8.90 9.17 -21.82
CA VAL A 695 8.06 9.67 -22.92
C VAL A 695 6.95 10.57 -22.40
N PHE A 696 6.23 10.17 -21.34
CA PHE A 696 5.21 11.04 -20.73
C PHE A 696 5.80 12.32 -20.13
N TYR A 697 6.91 12.21 -19.39
CA TYR A 697 7.55 13.37 -18.77
C TYR A 697 8.09 14.37 -19.81
N LEU A 698 8.92 13.90 -20.73
CA LEU A 698 9.56 14.75 -21.73
C LEU A 698 8.55 15.27 -22.75
N GLY A 699 7.62 14.44 -23.21
CA GLY A 699 6.55 14.85 -24.13
C GLY A 699 5.70 15.99 -23.57
N TYR A 700 5.21 15.83 -22.33
CA TYR A 700 4.44 16.88 -21.67
C TYR A 700 5.29 18.14 -21.41
N LYS A 701 6.54 17.96 -20.95
CA LYS A 701 7.44 19.07 -20.65
C LYS A 701 7.82 19.89 -21.88
N PHE A 702 8.06 19.26 -23.03
CA PHE A 702 8.36 19.99 -24.27
C PHE A 702 7.12 20.68 -24.86
N TYR A 703 5.93 20.08 -24.74
CA TYR A 703 4.69 20.65 -25.27
C TYR A 703 4.17 21.84 -24.42
N TYR A 704 4.05 21.66 -23.10
CA TYR A 704 3.53 22.67 -22.16
C TYR A 704 4.62 23.57 -21.53
N ARG A 705 5.90 23.30 -21.80
CA ARG A 705 7.06 24.08 -21.31
C ARG A 705 7.01 24.35 -19.79
N THR A 706 6.62 23.32 -19.04
CA THR A 706 6.42 23.42 -17.59
C THR A 706 7.70 23.76 -16.84
N SER A 707 7.55 24.43 -15.70
CA SER A 707 8.64 24.79 -14.81
C SER A 707 8.49 24.12 -13.45
N VAL A 708 9.63 23.84 -12.80
CA VAL A 708 9.67 23.29 -11.44
C VAL A 708 9.10 24.32 -10.46
N VAL A 709 8.11 23.92 -9.67
CA VAL A 709 7.41 24.79 -8.71
C VAL A 709 8.40 25.27 -7.65
N ARG A 710 8.58 26.59 -7.49
CA ARG A 710 9.59 27.15 -6.57
C ARG A 710 9.09 27.05 -5.12
N SER A 711 10.01 26.80 -4.17
CA SER A 711 9.60 26.49 -2.79
C SER A 711 9.02 27.68 -2.01
N TYR A 712 9.36 28.92 -2.38
CA TYR A 712 8.92 30.12 -1.63
C TYR A 712 7.48 30.55 -1.94
N ASN A 713 6.94 30.16 -3.09
CA ASN A 713 5.56 30.47 -3.53
C ASN A 713 4.82 29.19 -3.97
N MET A 714 5.18 28.07 -3.35
CA MET A 714 4.46 26.80 -3.49
C MET A 714 3.11 26.95 -2.79
N ASP A 715 2.01 26.56 -3.43
CA ASP A 715 0.70 26.53 -2.80
C ASP A 715 0.71 25.52 -1.62
N LEU A 716 0.49 26.03 -0.41
CA LEU A 716 0.37 25.27 0.85
C LEU A 716 -1.03 25.36 1.48
N HIS A 717 -2.02 25.97 0.84
CA HIS A 717 -3.34 26.26 1.43
C HIS A 717 -4.50 25.55 0.73
N THR A 718 -4.48 25.42 -0.60
CA THR A 718 -5.59 24.82 -1.36
C THR A 718 -5.87 23.38 -0.90
N GLY A 719 -7.14 23.06 -0.68
CA GLY A 719 -7.57 21.71 -0.30
C GLY A 719 -7.36 21.32 1.17
N ILE A 720 -6.94 22.25 2.06
CA ILE A 720 -7.08 22.03 3.50
C ILE A 720 -8.56 21.98 3.85
N ARG A 721 -8.97 20.92 4.57
CA ARG A 721 -10.38 20.53 4.69
C ARG A 721 -11.08 20.96 5.99
N GLU A 722 -10.35 21.19 7.07
CA GLU A 722 -10.94 21.50 8.38
C GLU A 722 -10.79 23.00 8.68
N LEU A 723 -11.93 23.68 8.85
CA LEU A 723 -11.98 24.98 9.51
C LEU A 723 -11.50 24.82 10.96
N ASN A 724 -10.74 25.79 11.47
CA ASN A 724 -10.15 25.78 12.82
C ASN A 724 -9.21 24.58 13.09
N LEU A 725 -8.39 24.19 12.10
CA LEU A 725 -7.43 23.09 12.22
C LEU A 725 -6.54 23.19 13.48
N GLU A 726 -6.11 24.38 13.88
CA GLU A 726 -5.28 24.62 15.07
C GLU A 726 -5.99 24.20 16.36
N GLN A 727 -7.19 24.72 16.62
CA GLN A 727 -8.01 24.37 17.79
C GLN A 727 -8.22 22.85 17.88
N LEU A 728 -8.55 22.26 16.73
CA LEU A 728 -8.79 20.83 16.59
C LEU A 728 -7.53 19.96 16.80
N ILE A 729 -6.33 20.49 16.53
CA ILE A 729 -5.05 19.84 16.84
C ILE A 729 -4.78 19.92 18.35
N ASP A 730 -5.06 21.06 18.99
CA ASP A 730 -4.81 21.25 20.41
C ASP A 730 -5.77 20.44 21.30
N GLU A 731 -7.06 20.35 20.95
CA GLU A 731 -7.99 19.38 21.54
C GLU A 731 -7.44 17.94 21.49
N GLU A 732 -6.94 17.51 20.32
CA GLU A 732 -6.33 16.19 20.18
C GLU A 732 -5.03 16.03 20.98
N ARG A 733 -4.24 17.10 21.16
CA ARG A 733 -3.05 17.07 22.01
C ARG A 733 -3.44 16.90 23.48
N GLU A 734 -4.49 17.55 23.94
CA GLU A 734 -5.01 17.42 25.31
C GLU A 734 -5.59 16.03 25.57
N GLU A 735 -6.43 15.50 24.65
CA GLU A 735 -6.86 14.11 24.68
C GLU A 735 -5.66 13.16 24.79
N ARG A 736 -4.64 13.34 23.93
CA ARG A 736 -3.42 12.51 23.93
C ARG A 736 -2.60 12.65 25.22
N LYS A 737 -2.54 13.84 25.84
CA LYS A 737 -1.89 14.04 27.16
C LYS A 737 -2.59 13.22 28.23
N ALA A 738 -3.93 13.17 28.24
CA ALA A 738 -4.73 12.40 29.20
C ALA A 738 -4.64 10.86 29.03
N TRP A 739 -4.12 10.34 27.91
CA TRP A 739 -4.08 8.89 27.68
C TRP A 739 -3.13 8.14 28.62
N PRO A 740 -3.48 6.92 29.08
CA PRO A 740 -2.59 6.05 29.84
C PRO A 740 -1.38 5.59 29.01
N ARG A 741 -0.28 5.25 29.68
CA ARG A 741 1.00 4.89 29.02
C ARG A 741 0.85 3.78 27.97
N TRP A 742 0.07 2.73 28.26
CA TRP A 742 -0.18 1.63 27.31
C TRP A 742 -0.84 2.13 26.01
N LYS A 743 -1.80 3.05 26.10
CA LYS A 743 -2.52 3.61 24.94
C LYS A 743 -1.61 4.52 24.13
N LYS A 744 -0.72 5.29 24.79
CA LYS A 744 0.32 6.09 24.15
C LYS A 744 1.32 5.22 23.36
N ILE A 745 1.78 4.11 23.94
CA ILE A 745 2.67 3.15 23.26
C ILE A 745 1.93 2.49 22.08
N TYR A 746 0.72 1.99 22.29
CA TYR A 746 -0.09 1.40 21.22
C TYR A 746 -0.30 2.39 20.07
N LYS A 747 -0.71 3.64 20.35
CA LYS A 747 -0.88 4.71 19.35
C LYS A 747 0.40 5.36 18.86
N PHE A 748 1.57 4.91 19.31
CA PHE A 748 2.83 5.21 18.63
C PHE A 748 3.05 4.26 17.45
N PHE A 749 2.72 2.97 17.61
CA PHE A 749 2.86 1.94 16.58
C PHE A 749 1.58 1.69 15.73
N CYS A 750 0.42 2.22 16.13
CA CYS A 750 -0.91 2.00 15.53
C CYS A 750 -1.79 3.26 15.50
#